data_AF-A0A7R9LP29-F1
#
_entry.id   AF-A0A7R9LP29-F1
#
_cell.length_a   1.000
_cell.length_b   1.000
_cell.length_c   1.000
_cell.angle_alpha   90.00
_cell.angle_beta   90.00
_cell.angle_gamma   90.00
#
_symmetry.space_group_name_H-M   'P 1'
#
loop_
_entity.id
_entity.type
_entity.pdbx_description
1 polymer ?
#
loop_
_entity_poly.entity_id
_entity_poly.type
_entity_poly.pdbx_seq_one_letter_code
_entity_poly.pdbx_strand_id
1 'polypeptide(L)'
;YASQEPWNFNNSVRNNILFGSEYDERRYNRVVEVCALERDLKILPFGDKTLVGEKGVQLSGGQKARINLARALYRDTDIVLMDDPLSAVDTAVAEHIFDKYATDPDEYLSDKIRILVTHQIQFVRKATQILVLNDGRCLGVGTYDQLQAQGLDFMQILSEQEREAAEHNRELQRTLSVSSGHKAEPNLLRPRNQSRRASVALSEMEVVNTEVIDDDYTGDPKIQDEQREVGAIDGKIYWEYIKAGAGPILFTLTILSTLFIIYSLPVHIYRTDLNQREGHDISDSDQSRGIIIYAALIGALFVTALMRTTTWFAMCMRASINLHNSIFMRLLRAPIAVFDNNPVGRILNRFSKDTGIIDEMLPTTGFDLNMSMTLLLGTFIVVSMVNPYLIIPAIFLIIFTILIRTVYIKTARDIKRYEGLTRSPVYSHVSTTLNGLASVRAYGAQKAFEKQFYVYQDDHSATWFLFVCSSRALGLVTDYLCIVYIVAISTVLMAFPDTVSGGGVGLALSSVLMLINTTQWGVRQSTEFESQMTSVERIIEYSRLPQEAPLVSPVNDPYLQTPPPDWPSNGQITFKNMSLCYEGSDKPVLKNLLCTIKPGEKVGIVGRTGAGKSSIISALFRMSEPTGVVEVDGVDTKTIGLHELRRRISIIPQEPVVFTGTVRRNLDPFAEFTDSQIWEALDETQLRHTVNELPGQLDGELSEGGGNLSVGQRQLVCLARAILRDNKILVLDEATANVDLHTDALIQQTIRHKFANCTVLTIAHRLNTIIDCDRVLVLDAGEIMEFDAPFALLQRKAYFYDMCRKTGREMCNHLIQMAKEAHLRRYNTMEMDGEDE
;
A
#
# COMPACT_ATOMS: atom_id res chain seq x y z
N TYR A 1 20.84 -21.70 9.62
CA TYR A 1 20.52 -21.54 8.19
C TYR A 1 20.19 -20.07 7.93
N ALA A 2 20.97 -19.41 7.08
CA ALA A 2 20.67 -18.09 6.54
C ALA A 2 20.20 -18.26 5.09
N SER A 3 18.93 -17.98 4.84
CA SER A 3 18.30 -18.05 3.51
C SER A 3 18.71 -16.89 2.60
N GLN A 4 18.70 -17.13 1.28
CA GLN A 4 18.97 -16.12 0.24
C GLN A 4 18.01 -14.93 0.33
N GLU A 5 16.71 -15.21 0.43
CA GLU A 5 15.73 -14.19 0.79
C GLU A 5 15.69 -14.04 2.32
N PRO A 6 16.10 -12.90 2.88
CA PRO A 6 16.15 -12.73 4.32
C PRO A 6 14.75 -12.65 4.91
N TRP A 7 14.46 -13.54 5.86
CA TRP A 7 13.19 -13.57 6.58
C TRP A 7 13.34 -13.00 7.99
N ASN A 8 12.62 -11.92 8.28
CA ASN A 8 12.54 -11.31 9.61
C ASN A 8 11.09 -11.31 10.07
N PHE A 9 10.84 -11.69 11.33
CA PHE A 9 9.51 -11.72 11.92
C PHE A 9 9.25 -10.45 12.73
N ASN A 10 7.97 -10.16 12.98
CA ASN A 10 7.53 -8.95 13.66
C ASN A 10 7.89 -8.97 15.16
N ASN A 11 9.13 -8.58 15.47
CA ASN A 11 9.66 -8.47 16.82
C ASN A 11 10.89 -7.53 16.80
N SER A 12 11.51 -7.32 17.95
CA SER A 12 12.75 -6.54 18.05
C SER A 12 13.88 -7.14 17.21
N VAL A 13 14.86 -6.32 16.82
CA VAL A 13 16.09 -6.79 16.15
C VAL A 13 16.78 -7.86 17.01
N ARG A 14 16.84 -7.63 18.33
CA ARG A 14 17.39 -8.59 19.31
C ARG A 14 16.66 -9.92 19.24
N ASN A 15 15.33 -9.95 19.35
CA ASN A 15 14.57 -11.19 19.31
C ASN A 15 14.68 -11.89 17.94
N ASN A 16 14.82 -11.11 16.87
CA ASN A 16 15.10 -11.65 15.54
C ASN A 16 16.43 -12.40 15.49
N ILE A 17 17.49 -11.90 16.15
CA ILE A 17 18.79 -12.56 16.22
C ILE A 17 18.75 -13.77 17.17
N LEU A 18 18.13 -13.63 18.34
CA LEU A 18 18.06 -14.71 19.36
C LEU A 18 17.23 -15.90 18.89
N PHE A 19 16.10 -15.64 18.21
CA PHE A 19 15.18 -16.64 17.68
C PHE A 19 14.77 -17.71 18.70
N GLY A 20 14.39 -17.28 19.91
CA GLY A 20 13.98 -18.16 21.01
C GLY A 20 15.13 -18.84 21.76
N SER A 21 16.38 -18.48 21.46
CA SER A 21 17.55 -18.87 22.27
C SER A 21 17.73 -17.92 23.45
N GLU A 22 18.43 -18.38 24.51
CA GLU A 22 18.77 -17.53 25.65
C GLU A 22 19.70 -16.38 25.25
N TYR A 23 19.55 -15.24 25.93
CA TYR A 23 20.39 -14.05 25.70
C TYR A 23 21.72 -14.17 26.44
N ASP A 24 22.81 -14.25 25.68
CA ASP A 24 24.19 -14.16 26.17
C ASP A 24 24.81 -12.88 25.61
N GLU A 25 25.07 -11.93 26.51
CA GLU A 25 25.58 -10.60 26.16
C GLU A 25 26.92 -10.65 25.41
N ARG A 26 27.83 -11.56 25.79
CA ARG A 26 29.16 -11.66 25.16
C ARG A 26 29.03 -12.21 23.75
N ARG A 27 28.28 -13.30 23.59
CA ARG A 27 28.03 -13.92 22.27
C ARG A 27 27.26 -12.95 21.37
N TYR A 28 26.25 -12.27 21.91
CA TYR A 28 25.43 -11.32 21.15
C TYR A 28 26.25 -10.16 20.61
N ASN A 29 27.05 -9.50 21.46
CA ASN A 29 27.89 -8.38 21.04
C ASN A 29 28.93 -8.81 20.00
N ARG A 30 29.49 -10.02 20.13
CA ARG A 30 30.43 -10.56 19.14
C ARG A 30 29.76 -10.80 17.78
N VAL A 31 28.55 -11.34 17.75
CA VAL A 31 27.79 -11.53 16.49
C VAL A 31 27.46 -10.19 15.84
N VAL A 32 27.05 -9.20 16.63
CA VAL A 32 26.74 -7.86 16.13
C VAL A 32 27.97 -7.19 15.52
N GLU A 33 29.14 -7.36 16.12
CA GLU A 33 30.43 -6.91 15.59
C GLU A 33 30.76 -7.61 14.27
N VAL A 34 30.72 -8.95 14.24
CA VAL A 34 31.04 -9.78 13.05
C VAL A 34 30.12 -9.45 11.87
N CYS A 35 28.84 -9.23 12.11
CA CYS A 35 27.89 -8.85 11.06
C CYS A 35 27.90 -7.33 10.73
N ALA A 36 28.82 -6.55 11.29
CA ALA A 36 28.92 -5.09 11.11
C ALA A 36 27.61 -4.34 11.41
N LEU A 37 26.80 -4.82 12.37
CA LEU A 37 25.50 -4.25 12.71
C LEU A 37 25.58 -3.06 13.69
N GLU A 38 26.74 -2.79 14.28
CA GLU A 38 26.89 -1.73 15.30
C GLU A 38 26.46 -0.34 14.82
N ARG A 39 26.79 0.01 13.58
CA ARG A 39 26.41 1.30 13.00
C ARG A 39 24.92 1.35 12.75
N ASP A 40 24.33 0.25 12.27
CA ASP A 40 22.88 0.17 12.03
C ASP A 40 22.11 0.31 13.33
N LEU A 41 22.51 -0.40 14.38
CA LEU A 41 21.89 -0.30 15.70
C LEU A 41 21.97 1.12 16.28
N LYS A 42 23.07 1.86 16.07
CA LYS A 42 23.18 3.26 16.52
C LYS A 42 22.24 4.21 15.78
N ILE A 43 21.89 3.91 14.53
CA ILE A 43 20.99 4.73 13.71
C ILE A 43 19.52 4.43 14.07
N LEU A 44 19.22 3.21 14.52
CA LEU A 44 17.87 2.84 14.90
C LEU A 44 17.43 3.57 16.19
N PRO A 45 16.17 4.06 16.25
CA PRO A 45 15.69 4.92 17.33
C PRO A 45 15.77 4.29 18.73
N PHE A 46 15.68 2.95 18.83
CA PHE A 46 15.76 2.21 20.10
C PHE A 46 16.85 1.13 20.08
N GLY A 47 17.87 1.29 19.23
CA GLY A 47 18.94 0.30 19.12
C GLY A 47 18.43 -1.09 18.70
N ASP A 48 18.88 -2.11 19.40
CA ASP A 48 18.52 -3.51 19.18
C ASP A 48 17.11 -3.89 19.66
N LYS A 49 16.49 -3.05 20.47
CA LYS A 49 15.08 -3.21 20.88
C LYS A 49 14.10 -2.68 19.83
N THR A 50 14.59 -1.97 18.81
CA THR A 50 13.76 -1.44 17.74
C THR A 50 12.98 -2.57 17.06
N LEU A 51 11.67 -2.37 16.93
CA LEU A 51 10.77 -3.31 16.24
C LEU A 51 11.04 -3.28 14.74
N VAL A 52 11.25 -4.45 14.15
CA VAL A 52 11.57 -4.60 12.72
C VAL A 52 10.32 -4.41 11.84
N GLY A 53 9.13 -4.70 12.37
CA GLY A 53 7.85 -4.74 11.63
C GLY A 53 7.70 -6.00 10.76
N GLU A 54 6.51 -6.24 10.22
CA GLU A 54 6.27 -7.37 9.31
C GLU A 54 7.17 -7.30 8.08
N LYS A 55 7.86 -8.39 7.75
CA LYS A 55 8.88 -8.47 6.66
C LYS A 55 10.03 -7.46 6.76
N GLY A 56 10.18 -6.77 7.88
CA GLY A 56 11.24 -5.79 8.08
C GLY A 56 11.18 -4.56 7.19
N VAL A 57 10.00 -4.07 6.80
CA VAL A 57 9.85 -2.94 5.87
C VAL A 57 10.69 -1.71 6.26
N GLN A 58 10.96 -1.50 7.54
CA GLN A 58 11.78 -0.40 8.04
C GLN A 58 13.30 -0.57 7.84
N LEU A 59 13.74 -1.73 7.34
CA LEU A 59 15.15 -2.08 7.16
C LEU A 59 15.51 -2.16 5.68
N SER A 60 16.73 -1.73 5.33
CA SER A 60 17.28 -1.92 3.98
C SER A 60 17.53 -3.40 3.68
N GLY A 61 17.63 -3.78 2.40
CA GLY A 61 17.94 -5.15 1.98
C GLY A 61 19.21 -5.70 2.63
N GLY A 62 20.28 -4.90 2.66
CA GLY A 62 21.54 -5.25 3.31
C GLY A 62 21.44 -5.35 4.84
N GLN A 63 20.56 -4.58 5.51
CA GLN A 63 20.30 -4.74 6.94
C GLN A 63 19.53 -6.04 7.23
N LYS A 64 18.53 -6.38 6.42
CA LYS A 64 17.78 -7.64 6.55
C LYS A 64 18.70 -8.85 6.39
N ALA A 65 19.55 -8.83 5.36
CA ALA A 65 20.52 -9.89 5.10
C ALA A 65 21.47 -10.08 6.29
N ARG A 66 22.02 -8.99 6.85
CA ARG A 66 22.92 -9.04 8.00
C ARG A 66 22.24 -9.52 9.28
N ILE A 67 20.98 -9.16 9.54
CA ILE A 67 20.22 -9.68 10.70
C ILE A 67 19.91 -11.18 10.53
N ASN A 68 19.56 -11.62 9.31
CA ASN A 68 19.32 -13.04 9.02
C ASN A 68 20.61 -13.86 9.18
N LEU A 69 21.74 -13.31 8.75
CA LEU A 69 23.06 -13.90 8.97
C LEU A 69 23.40 -13.95 10.47
N ALA A 70 23.21 -12.85 11.19
CA ALA A 70 23.44 -12.79 12.64
C ALA A 70 22.62 -13.85 13.39
N ARG A 71 21.36 -14.10 13.00
CA ARG A 71 20.54 -15.18 13.56
C ARG A 71 21.19 -16.56 13.39
N ALA A 72 21.73 -16.83 12.20
CA ALA A 72 22.39 -18.10 11.91
C ALA A 72 23.71 -18.26 12.70
N LEU A 73 24.46 -17.17 12.90
CA LEU A 73 25.73 -17.16 13.62
C LEU A 73 25.58 -17.13 15.15
N TYR A 74 24.44 -16.65 15.66
CA TYR A 74 24.15 -16.63 17.10
C TYR A 74 23.75 -18.02 17.63
N ARG A 75 23.08 -18.83 16.80
CA ARG A 75 22.62 -20.15 17.20
C ARG A 75 23.81 -21.10 17.38
N ASP A 76 23.86 -21.77 18.52
CA ASP A 76 24.86 -22.81 18.78
C ASP A 76 24.52 -24.08 17.99
N THR A 77 25.19 -24.27 16.85
CA THR A 77 24.98 -25.41 15.94
C THR A 77 26.29 -25.87 15.34
N ASP A 78 26.35 -27.15 14.98
CA ASP A 78 27.55 -27.75 14.37
C ASP A 78 27.72 -27.41 12.88
N ILE A 79 26.62 -27.10 12.20
CA ILE A 79 26.60 -26.80 10.77
C ILE A 79 25.87 -25.48 10.54
N VAL A 80 26.56 -24.51 9.96
CA VAL A 80 26.01 -23.22 9.54
C VAL A 80 25.90 -23.20 8.01
N LEU A 81 24.66 -23.23 7.52
CA LEU A 81 24.34 -23.10 6.10
C LEU A 81 24.03 -21.63 5.77
N MET A 82 24.75 -21.07 4.80
CA MET A 82 24.65 -19.69 4.34
C MET A 82 24.38 -19.68 2.84
N ASP A 83 23.17 -19.28 2.47
CA ASP A 83 22.69 -19.25 1.10
C ASP A 83 22.78 -17.81 0.55
N ASP A 84 23.91 -17.47 -0.06
CA ASP A 84 24.27 -16.16 -0.60
C ASP A 84 23.93 -14.91 0.27
N PRO A 85 24.28 -14.90 1.57
CA PRO A 85 23.89 -13.82 2.49
C PRO A 85 24.60 -12.48 2.24
N LEU A 86 25.61 -12.44 1.37
CA LEU A 86 26.46 -11.26 1.10
C LEU A 86 26.08 -10.52 -0.19
N SER A 87 25.13 -11.05 -0.96
CA SER A 87 24.69 -10.49 -2.25
C SER A 87 24.05 -9.10 -2.14
N ALA A 88 23.29 -8.84 -1.08
CA ALA A 88 22.58 -7.59 -0.84
C ALA A 88 23.39 -6.54 -0.07
N VAL A 89 24.67 -6.82 0.20
CA VAL A 89 25.57 -6.00 1.03
C VAL A 89 26.65 -5.38 0.15
N ASP A 90 27.07 -4.16 0.45
CA ASP A 90 28.15 -3.49 -0.27
C ASP A 90 29.46 -4.27 -0.15
N THR A 91 30.31 -4.19 -1.17
CA THR A 91 31.54 -5.00 -1.28
C THR A 91 32.46 -4.85 -0.07
N ALA A 92 32.59 -3.64 0.47
CA ALA A 92 33.46 -3.38 1.63
C ALA A 92 32.92 -4.03 2.92
N VAL A 93 31.61 -3.94 3.17
CA VAL A 93 30.99 -4.63 4.32
C VAL A 93 30.96 -6.15 4.09
N ALA A 94 30.75 -6.62 2.86
CA ALA A 94 30.79 -8.05 2.53
C ALA A 94 32.19 -8.64 2.77
N GLU A 95 33.26 -7.95 2.37
CA GLU A 95 34.64 -8.34 2.69
C GLU A 95 34.90 -8.34 4.19
N HIS A 96 34.46 -7.31 4.90
CA HIS A 96 34.61 -7.24 6.36
C HIS A 96 33.93 -8.42 7.07
N ILE A 97 32.67 -8.72 6.71
CA ILE A 97 31.92 -9.84 7.29
C ILE A 97 32.64 -11.15 6.97
N PHE A 98 33.00 -11.37 5.69
CA PHE A 98 33.70 -12.57 5.26
C PHE A 98 35.00 -12.77 6.03
N ASP A 99 35.84 -11.75 6.14
CA ASP A 99 37.11 -11.87 6.83
C ASP A 99 36.90 -12.13 8.33
N LYS A 100 35.89 -11.52 8.95
CA LYS A 100 35.59 -11.70 10.38
C LYS A 100 35.13 -13.11 10.77
N TYR A 101 34.34 -13.80 9.93
CA TYR A 101 33.91 -15.17 10.22
C TYR A 101 34.78 -16.25 9.57
N ALA A 102 35.56 -15.92 8.53
CA ALA A 102 36.31 -16.90 7.73
C ALA A 102 37.85 -16.84 7.87
N THR A 103 38.44 -15.68 8.20
CA THR A 103 39.92 -15.51 8.17
C THR A 103 40.53 -14.88 9.43
N ASP A 104 39.74 -14.32 10.36
CA ASP A 104 40.22 -13.72 11.60
C ASP A 104 40.81 -14.78 12.56
N PRO A 105 42.05 -14.66 13.07
CA PRO A 105 42.68 -15.64 13.97
C PRO A 105 41.96 -15.90 15.30
N ASP A 106 41.06 -15.00 15.74
CA ASP A 106 40.12 -15.22 16.85
C ASP A 106 38.78 -15.83 16.34
N GLU A 107 38.85 -16.76 15.38
CA GLU A 107 37.75 -17.28 14.55
C GLU A 107 36.48 -17.56 15.37
N TYR A 108 35.51 -16.67 15.25
CA TYR A 108 34.15 -16.89 15.72
C TYR A 108 33.54 -18.00 14.85
N LEU A 109 33.50 -19.23 15.39
CA LEU A 109 33.06 -20.50 14.76
C LEU A 109 34.16 -21.37 14.10
N SER A 110 35.44 -21.23 14.45
CA SER A 110 36.54 -22.06 13.90
C SER A 110 36.30 -23.57 13.99
N ASP A 111 35.63 -24.02 15.04
CA ASP A 111 35.32 -25.41 15.32
C ASP A 111 34.09 -25.95 14.56
N LYS A 112 33.39 -25.11 13.79
CA LYS A 112 32.10 -25.44 13.15
C LYS A 112 32.21 -25.60 11.63
N ILE A 113 31.33 -26.42 11.06
CA ILE A 113 31.21 -26.57 9.60
C ILE A 113 30.43 -25.38 9.04
N ARG A 114 31.05 -24.63 8.13
CA ARG A 114 30.49 -23.44 7.50
C ARG A 114 30.33 -23.70 6.00
N ILE A 115 29.11 -23.71 5.49
CA ILE A 115 28.83 -23.90 4.05
C ILE A 115 28.27 -22.59 3.51
N LEU A 116 29.03 -21.95 2.61
CA LEU A 116 28.63 -20.73 1.91
C LEU A 116 28.33 -21.06 0.44
N VAL A 117 27.13 -20.72 0.00
CA VAL A 117 26.79 -20.62 -1.42
C VAL A 117 26.99 -19.17 -1.83
N THR A 118 27.78 -18.90 -2.87
CA THR A 118 27.97 -17.54 -3.39
C THR A 118 28.36 -17.56 -4.86
N HIS A 119 27.96 -16.51 -5.58
CA HIS A 119 28.40 -16.22 -6.95
C HIS A 119 29.65 -15.32 -6.98
N GLN A 120 30.09 -14.80 -5.83
CA GLN A 120 31.21 -13.85 -5.75
C GLN A 120 32.57 -14.59 -5.69
N ILE A 121 33.29 -14.62 -6.81
CA ILE A 121 34.57 -15.33 -6.99
C ILE A 121 35.63 -14.94 -5.93
N GLN A 122 35.63 -13.69 -5.49
CA GLN A 122 36.60 -13.16 -4.52
C GLN A 122 36.61 -13.93 -3.19
N PHE A 123 35.47 -14.46 -2.77
CA PHE A 123 35.34 -15.26 -1.54
C PHE A 123 35.71 -16.72 -1.77
N VAL A 124 35.45 -17.24 -2.97
CA VAL A 124 35.79 -18.62 -3.37
C VAL A 124 37.29 -18.89 -3.25
N ARG A 125 38.13 -17.91 -3.60
CA ARG A 125 39.60 -18.01 -3.47
C ARG A 125 40.09 -18.21 -2.03
N LYS A 126 39.34 -17.72 -1.05
CA LYS A 126 39.69 -17.81 0.38
C LYS A 126 39.09 -19.05 1.06
N ALA A 127 38.32 -19.87 0.34
CA ALA A 127 37.64 -21.04 0.91
C ALA A 127 38.59 -22.23 1.06
N THR A 128 38.36 -23.05 2.10
CA THR A 128 39.13 -24.26 2.40
C THR A 128 38.81 -25.42 1.45
N GLN A 129 37.55 -25.53 1.03
CA GLN A 129 37.04 -26.49 0.06
C GLN A 129 35.97 -25.81 -0.79
N ILE A 130 35.94 -26.11 -2.08
CA ILE A 130 35.02 -25.56 -3.07
C ILE A 130 34.31 -26.74 -3.73
N LEU A 131 32.97 -26.65 -3.82
CA LEU A 131 32.12 -27.56 -4.57
C LEU A 131 31.53 -26.79 -5.75
N VAL A 132 31.78 -27.27 -6.98
CA VAL A 132 31.22 -26.66 -8.19
C VAL A 132 30.06 -27.51 -8.69
N LEU A 133 28.91 -26.86 -8.89
CA LEU A 133 27.71 -27.46 -9.44
C LEU A 133 27.42 -26.87 -10.83
N ASN A 134 27.11 -27.71 -11.81
CA ASN A 134 26.56 -27.30 -13.10
C ASN A 134 25.37 -28.20 -13.46
N ASP A 135 24.23 -27.62 -13.84
CA ASP A 135 22.97 -28.33 -14.14
C ASP A 135 22.57 -29.41 -13.11
N GLY A 136 22.75 -29.09 -11.82
CA GLY A 136 22.43 -30.01 -10.72
C GLY A 136 23.40 -31.19 -10.57
N ARG A 137 24.55 -31.18 -11.27
CA ARG A 137 25.61 -32.18 -11.16
C ARG A 137 26.87 -31.58 -10.55
N CYS A 138 27.56 -32.35 -9.71
CA CYS A 138 28.87 -32.00 -9.16
C CYS A 138 29.95 -32.13 -10.25
N LEU A 139 30.56 -31.00 -10.63
CA LEU A 139 31.69 -30.98 -11.57
C LEU A 139 33.02 -31.29 -10.89
N GLY A 140 33.20 -30.82 -9.65
CA GLY A 140 34.43 -31.04 -8.89
C GLY A 140 34.32 -30.56 -7.45
N VAL A 141 35.11 -31.18 -6.58
CA VAL A 141 35.32 -30.79 -5.18
C VAL A 141 36.81 -30.71 -4.91
N GLY A 142 37.28 -29.62 -4.35
CA GLY A 142 38.69 -29.48 -3.98
C GLY A 142 39.05 -28.06 -3.54
N THR A 143 40.35 -27.82 -3.35
CA THR A 143 40.87 -26.45 -3.15
C THR A 143 40.86 -25.67 -4.45
N TYR A 144 41.00 -24.33 -4.38
CA TYR A 144 41.06 -23.47 -5.56
C TYR A 144 42.12 -23.93 -6.56
N ASP A 145 43.33 -24.20 -6.07
CA ASP A 145 44.46 -24.65 -6.90
C ASP A 145 44.22 -26.03 -7.52
N GLN A 146 43.55 -26.94 -6.80
CA GLN A 146 43.22 -28.28 -7.30
C GLN A 146 42.18 -28.24 -8.42
N LEU A 147 41.15 -27.39 -8.27
CA LEU A 147 40.11 -27.23 -9.30
C LEU A 147 40.65 -26.51 -10.54
N GLN A 148 41.52 -25.51 -10.34
CA GLN A 148 42.22 -24.86 -11.45
C GLN A 148 43.12 -25.84 -12.21
N ALA A 149 43.83 -26.73 -11.50
CA ALA A 149 44.65 -27.78 -12.11
C ALA A 149 43.83 -28.85 -12.85
N GLN A 150 42.56 -29.05 -12.49
CA GLN A 150 41.62 -29.93 -13.20
C GLN A 150 41.05 -29.30 -14.48
N GLY A 151 41.46 -28.08 -14.83
CA GLY A 151 40.97 -27.38 -16.01
C GLY A 151 39.58 -26.76 -15.84
N LEU A 152 39.05 -26.71 -14.60
CA LEU A 152 37.86 -25.94 -14.27
C LEU A 152 38.28 -24.48 -14.11
N ASP A 153 38.44 -23.76 -15.23
CA ASP A 153 38.61 -22.31 -15.17
C ASP A 153 37.26 -21.68 -14.81
N PHE A 154 37.12 -21.27 -13.55
CA PHE A 154 35.90 -20.66 -13.02
C PHE A 154 35.45 -19.43 -13.82
N MET A 155 36.39 -18.70 -14.44
CA MET A 155 36.09 -17.59 -15.34
C MET A 155 35.49 -18.09 -16.65
N GLN A 156 35.98 -19.21 -17.19
CA GLN A 156 35.35 -19.87 -18.33
C GLN A 156 33.98 -20.40 -17.94
N ILE A 157 33.79 -21.09 -16.83
CA ILE A 157 32.48 -21.65 -16.43
C ILE A 157 31.43 -20.56 -16.16
N LEU A 158 31.80 -19.42 -15.57
CA LEU A 158 30.87 -18.29 -15.43
C LEU A 158 30.56 -17.66 -16.79
N SER A 159 31.57 -17.47 -17.64
CA SER A 159 31.36 -16.99 -19.01
C SER A 159 30.66 -18.00 -19.94
N GLU A 160 30.78 -19.29 -19.66
CA GLU A 160 30.18 -20.44 -20.35
C GLU A 160 28.77 -20.66 -19.84
N GLN A 161 28.44 -20.45 -18.57
CA GLN A 161 27.05 -20.42 -18.13
C GLN A 161 26.31 -19.18 -18.64
N GLU A 162 26.98 -18.03 -18.72
CA GLU A 162 26.44 -16.86 -19.41
C GLU A 162 26.26 -17.11 -20.92
N ARG A 163 27.21 -17.83 -21.55
CA ARG A 163 27.12 -18.26 -22.96
C ARG A 163 26.13 -19.39 -23.20
N GLU A 164 26.01 -20.37 -22.31
CA GLU A 164 25.13 -21.54 -22.37
C GLU A 164 23.70 -21.13 -22.02
N ALA A 165 23.49 -20.17 -21.10
CA ALA A 165 22.18 -19.52 -20.97
C ALA A 165 21.78 -18.77 -22.24
N ALA A 166 22.75 -18.15 -22.92
CA ALA A 166 22.55 -17.50 -24.22
C ALA A 166 22.43 -18.50 -25.41
N GLU A 167 23.11 -19.65 -25.35
CA GLU A 167 23.15 -20.67 -26.40
C GLU A 167 22.05 -21.71 -26.26
N HIS A 168 21.64 -22.08 -25.05
CA HIS A 168 20.45 -22.88 -24.77
C HIS A 168 19.19 -22.14 -25.26
N ASN A 169 19.13 -20.81 -25.09
CA ASN A 169 18.13 -19.97 -25.75
C ASN A 169 18.22 -20.02 -27.29
N ARG A 170 19.42 -20.09 -27.88
CA ARG A 170 19.63 -20.23 -29.33
C ARG A 170 19.36 -21.64 -29.88
N GLU A 171 19.53 -22.68 -29.07
CA GLU A 171 19.34 -24.08 -29.48
C GLU A 171 17.86 -24.50 -29.33
N LEU A 172 17.14 -23.97 -28.33
CA LEU A 172 15.68 -24.01 -28.26
C LEU A 172 15.05 -23.34 -29.50
N GLN A 173 15.65 -22.23 -29.99
CA GLN A 173 15.26 -21.56 -31.25
C GLN A 173 15.53 -22.42 -32.51
N ARG A 174 16.54 -23.30 -32.50
CA ARG A 174 16.88 -24.16 -33.65
C ARG A 174 16.07 -25.45 -33.70
N THR A 175 15.72 -26.05 -32.55
CA THR A 175 14.86 -27.25 -32.53
C THR A 175 13.39 -26.93 -32.84
N LEU A 176 12.94 -25.70 -32.59
CA LEU A 176 11.59 -25.24 -32.95
C LEU A 176 11.39 -24.93 -34.44
N SER A 177 12.46 -24.87 -35.24
CA SER A 177 12.39 -24.55 -36.68
C SER A 177 12.43 -25.77 -37.62
N VAL A 178 12.53 -27.01 -37.11
CA VAL A 178 12.58 -28.23 -37.96
C VAL A 178 11.50 -29.29 -37.65
N SER A 179 10.58 -29.05 -36.72
CA SER A 179 9.42 -29.93 -36.47
C SER A 179 8.09 -29.28 -36.86
N SER A 180 7.95 -28.88 -38.13
CA SER A 180 6.64 -28.60 -38.73
C SER A 180 6.02 -29.91 -39.22
N GLY A 181 5.22 -30.54 -38.36
CA GLY A 181 4.28 -31.59 -38.74
C GLY A 181 4.45 -32.89 -37.97
N HIS A 182 3.78 -33.01 -36.83
CA HIS A 182 2.81 -34.05 -36.50
C HIS A 182 2.19 -33.75 -35.13
N LYS A 183 0.87 -33.91 -35.02
CA LYS A 183 0.08 -33.69 -33.79
C LYS A 183 0.50 -34.70 -32.72
N ALA A 184 0.94 -34.22 -31.56
CA ALA A 184 0.94 -34.98 -30.31
C ALA A 184 0.82 -34.02 -29.12
N GLU A 185 -0.22 -34.21 -28.30
CA GLU A 185 -0.28 -33.64 -26.94
C GLU A 185 0.83 -34.25 -26.07
N PRO A 186 1.35 -33.49 -25.09
CA PRO A 186 1.37 -34.07 -23.75
C PRO A 186 0.98 -33.08 -22.64
N ASN A 187 0.09 -33.58 -21.77
CA ASN A 187 -0.02 -33.19 -20.36
C ASN A 187 1.35 -33.22 -19.69
N LEU A 188 1.72 -32.17 -18.93
CA LEU A 188 2.58 -32.23 -17.74
C LEU A 188 2.51 -30.91 -16.94
N LEU A 189 1.79 -30.97 -15.81
CA LEU A 189 1.95 -30.25 -14.54
C LEU A 189 2.48 -28.80 -14.58
N ARG A 190 1.56 -27.82 -14.62
CA ARG A 190 1.82 -26.44 -14.18
C ARG A 190 1.86 -26.37 -12.64
N PRO A 191 2.85 -25.70 -12.00
CA PRO A 191 2.68 -25.26 -10.63
C PRO A 191 1.61 -24.17 -10.62
N ARG A 192 0.50 -24.46 -9.96
CA ARG A 192 -0.61 -23.53 -9.75
C ARG A 192 -0.13 -22.43 -8.79
N ASN A 193 0.21 -21.26 -9.34
CA ASN A 193 0.50 -20.06 -8.56
C ASN A 193 -0.71 -19.71 -7.66
N GLN A 194 -0.60 -20.10 -6.39
CA GLN A 194 -1.51 -19.73 -5.29
C GLN A 194 -1.26 -18.31 -4.75
N SER A 195 -0.44 -17.49 -5.42
CA SER A 195 -0.09 -16.13 -4.98
C SER A 195 -1.24 -15.12 -5.05
N ARG A 196 -2.28 -15.36 -5.87
CA ARG A 196 -3.39 -14.41 -6.06
C ARG A 196 -4.40 -14.33 -4.92
N ARG A 197 -4.49 -15.33 -4.04
CA ARG A 197 -5.38 -15.24 -2.85
C ARG A 197 -4.68 -14.70 -1.61
N ALA A 198 -3.35 -14.74 -1.57
CA ALA A 198 -2.58 -14.25 -0.43
C ALA A 198 -2.47 -12.71 -0.40
N SER A 199 -2.39 -12.05 -1.55
CA SER A 199 -2.27 -10.58 -1.63
C SER A 199 -3.51 -9.82 -1.14
N VAL A 200 -4.71 -10.37 -1.34
CA VAL A 200 -5.95 -9.75 -0.84
C VAL A 200 -6.09 -9.90 0.67
N ALA A 201 -5.69 -11.06 1.22
CA ALA A 201 -5.64 -11.29 2.67
C ALA A 201 -4.57 -10.44 3.38
N LEU A 202 -3.49 -10.08 2.68
CA LEU A 202 -2.43 -9.19 3.19
C LEU A 202 -2.90 -7.73 3.38
N SER A 203 -3.98 -7.30 2.72
CA SER A 203 -4.54 -5.96 2.94
C SER A 203 -5.21 -5.82 4.31
N GLU A 204 -5.78 -6.91 4.87
CA GLU A 204 -6.45 -6.92 6.17
C GLU A 204 -5.51 -6.64 7.37
N MET A 205 -4.21 -6.52 7.12
CA MET A 205 -3.13 -6.67 8.09
C MET A 205 -2.42 -5.37 8.48
N GLU A 206 -3.11 -4.22 8.45
CA GLU A 206 -2.53 -3.02 9.05
C GLU A 206 -2.68 -3.01 10.58
N VAL A 207 -1.53 -3.32 11.19
CA VAL A 207 -0.99 -2.90 12.49
C VAL A 207 -1.92 -2.04 13.35
N VAL A 208 -2.58 -2.68 14.31
CA VAL A 208 -2.84 -2.08 15.62
C VAL A 208 -2.17 -2.98 16.65
N ASN A 209 -0.90 -2.71 16.96
CA ASN A 209 -0.19 -3.38 18.04
C ASN A 209 -0.10 -2.42 19.22
N THR A 210 -0.66 -2.83 20.35
CA THR A 210 -0.24 -2.32 21.65
C THR A 210 -0.19 -3.50 22.60
N GLU A 211 1.01 -3.88 23.04
CA GLU A 211 1.17 -4.73 24.21
C GLU A 211 1.00 -3.87 25.46
N VAL A 212 0.17 -4.38 26.37
CA VAL A 212 0.17 -4.02 27.79
C VAL A 212 1.22 -4.90 28.44
N ILE A 213 2.36 -4.33 28.81
CA ILE A 213 3.30 -4.90 29.78
C ILE A 213 3.37 -3.91 30.94
N ASP A 214 3.28 -4.45 32.15
CA ASP A 214 3.25 -3.78 33.45
C ASP A 214 4.20 -2.57 33.58
N ASP A 215 3.70 -1.59 34.35
CA ASP A 215 4.35 -0.36 34.76
C ASP A 215 5.77 -0.56 35.30
N ASP A 216 6.77 -0.17 34.52
CA ASP A 216 7.79 0.83 34.86
C ASP A 216 8.74 0.98 33.67
N TYR A 217 9.27 2.19 33.46
CA TYR A 217 10.16 2.65 32.37
C TYR A 217 9.49 3.36 31.18
N THR A 218 9.65 4.68 31.20
CA THR A 218 9.31 5.64 30.14
C THR A 218 10.22 5.48 28.92
N GLY A 219 9.67 5.12 27.75
CA GLY A 219 10.35 5.39 26.47
C GLY A 219 10.17 4.45 25.28
N ASP A 220 9.14 3.59 25.21
CA ASP A 220 8.97 2.70 24.05
C ASP A 220 8.16 3.31 22.87
N PRO A 221 8.41 2.86 21.62
CA PRO A 221 7.79 3.41 20.41
C PRO A 221 6.28 3.15 20.34
N LYS A 222 5.50 4.23 20.24
CA LYS A 222 4.16 4.19 19.65
C LYS A 222 4.24 4.76 18.24
N ILE A 223 3.96 3.93 17.23
CA ILE A 223 3.49 4.43 15.93
C ILE A 223 2.24 5.25 16.26
N GLN A 224 2.08 6.44 15.67
CA GLN A 224 0.90 7.28 15.91
C GLN A 224 -0.36 6.45 15.74
N ASP A 225 -0.97 6.07 16.87
CA ASP A 225 -2.25 5.39 16.89
C ASP A 225 -3.26 6.32 16.20
N GLU A 226 -4.05 5.73 15.31
CA GLU A 226 -5.13 6.39 14.59
C GLU A 226 -5.89 7.29 15.56
N GLN A 227 -5.89 8.62 15.32
CA GLN A 227 -6.80 9.54 16.01
C GLN A 227 -8.22 9.17 15.59
N ARG A 228 -8.77 8.15 16.24
CA ARG A 228 -10.18 7.79 16.10
C ARG A 228 -10.96 8.74 16.99
N GLU A 229 -11.91 9.47 16.41
CA GLU A 229 -12.89 10.18 17.21
C GLU A 229 -13.59 9.17 18.13
N VAL A 230 -13.36 9.31 19.43
CA VAL A 230 -13.96 8.45 20.45
C VAL A 230 -15.39 8.96 20.67
N GLY A 231 -16.36 8.39 19.95
CA GLY A 231 -17.71 8.95 19.95
C GLY A 231 -18.79 8.04 19.39
N ALA A 232 -20.03 8.50 19.48
CA ALA A 232 -21.10 8.03 18.60
C ALA A 232 -20.98 8.80 17.28
N ILE A 233 -21.33 8.17 16.16
CA ILE A 233 -21.20 8.75 14.82
C ILE A 233 -22.08 9.99 14.70
N ASP A 234 -21.54 11.10 14.16
CA ASP A 234 -22.31 12.33 13.93
C ASP A 234 -23.49 12.04 12.99
N GLY A 235 -24.68 12.54 13.33
CA GLY A 235 -25.91 12.41 12.54
C GLY A 235 -25.73 12.87 11.09
N LYS A 236 -24.78 13.79 10.85
CA LYS A 236 -24.43 14.28 9.50
C LYS A 236 -23.92 13.17 8.57
N ILE A 237 -23.22 12.17 9.09
CA ILE A 237 -22.63 11.08 8.29
C ILE A 237 -23.73 10.20 7.70
N TYR A 238 -24.77 9.90 8.48
CA TYR A 238 -25.97 9.20 7.99
C TYR A 238 -26.65 9.95 6.85
N TRP A 239 -26.72 11.28 6.97
CA TRP A 239 -27.31 12.11 5.92
C TRP A 239 -26.47 12.14 4.65
N GLU A 240 -25.14 12.23 4.77
CA GLU A 240 -24.24 12.20 3.62
C GLU A 240 -24.29 10.89 2.86
N TYR A 241 -24.42 9.76 3.56
CA TYR A 241 -24.65 8.46 2.93
C TYR A 241 -25.95 8.41 2.12
N ILE A 242 -27.06 8.86 2.70
CA ILE A 242 -28.36 8.91 2.01
C ILE A 242 -28.29 9.85 0.79
N LYS A 243 -27.61 11.00 0.94
CA LYS A 243 -27.40 11.95 -0.14
C LYS A 243 -26.55 11.37 -1.28
N ALA A 244 -25.54 10.57 -0.96
CA ALA A 244 -24.70 9.89 -1.94
C ALA A 244 -25.48 8.84 -2.76
N GLY A 245 -26.52 8.22 -2.20
CA GLY A 245 -27.31 7.19 -2.90
C GLY A 245 -28.28 7.73 -3.95
N ALA A 246 -29.39 8.29 -3.50
CA ALA A 246 -30.46 8.76 -4.38
C ALA A 246 -31.18 10.01 -3.84
N GLY A 247 -30.62 10.63 -2.80
CA GLY A 247 -31.23 11.78 -2.14
C GLY A 247 -32.44 11.42 -1.27
N PRO A 248 -33.04 12.42 -0.60
CA PRO A 248 -34.07 12.17 0.41
C PRO A 248 -35.38 11.62 -0.14
N ILE A 249 -35.73 11.92 -1.38
CA ILE A 249 -37.01 11.53 -1.98
C ILE A 249 -37.13 10.01 -2.08
N LEU A 250 -36.10 9.34 -2.63
CA LEU A 250 -36.12 7.89 -2.77
C LEU A 250 -36.10 7.19 -1.41
N PHE A 251 -35.35 7.73 -0.45
CA PHE A 251 -35.34 7.25 0.93
C PHE A 251 -36.72 7.40 1.59
N THR A 252 -37.39 8.54 1.43
CA THR A 252 -38.76 8.69 1.97
C THR A 252 -39.74 7.72 1.31
N LEU A 253 -39.60 7.43 0.01
CA LEU A 253 -40.42 6.45 -0.70
C LEU A 253 -40.22 5.02 -0.18
N THR A 254 -38.98 4.63 0.14
CA THR A 254 -38.70 3.30 0.74
C THR A 254 -39.28 3.20 2.15
N ILE A 255 -39.21 4.26 2.97
CA ILE A 255 -39.88 4.30 4.27
C ILE A 255 -41.41 4.18 4.11
N LEU A 256 -42.01 4.96 3.22
CA LEU A 256 -43.47 4.96 3.01
C LEU A 256 -43.98 3.60 2.49
N SER A 257 -43.28 2.97 1.55
CA SER A 257 -43.63 1.61 1.09
C SER A 257 -43.52 0.59 2.21
N THR A 258 -42.54 0.71 3.11
CA THR A 258 -42.40 -0.15 4.29
C THR A 258 -43.58 0.02 5.25
N LEU A 259 -43.99 1.27 5.51
CA LEU A 259 -45.17 1.56 6.32
C LEU A 259 -46.44 0.98 5.68
N PHE A 260 -46.63 1.17 4.37
CA PHE A 260 -47.79 0.61 3.64
C PHE A 260 -47.88 -0.92 3.78
N ILE A 261 -46.74 -1.62 3.67
CA ILE A 261 -46.70 -3.08 3.79
C ILE A 261 -47.17 -3.54 5.17
N ILE A 262 -46.74 -2.83 6.22
CA ILE A 262 -47.01 -3.25 7.60
C ILE A 262 -48.43 -2.89 8.04
N TYR A 263 -48.97 -1.74 7.62
CA TYR A 263 -50.29 -1.28 8.11
C TYR A 263 -51.47 -1.74 7.28
N SER A 264 -51.30 -2.01 5.98
CA SER A 264 -52.43 -2.25 5.08
C SER A 264 -53.34 -3.40 5.52
N LEU A 265 -52.76 -4.55 5.90
CA LEU A 265 -53.53 -5.74 6.32
C LEU A 265 -54.16 -5.58 7.72
N PRO A 266 -53.43 -5.17 8.77
CA PRO A 266 -54.01 -4.99 10.11
C PRO A 266 -55.12 -3.93 10.15
N VAL A 267 -54.96 -2.83 9.41
CA VAL A 267 -55.99 -1.78 9.32
C VAL A 267 -57.23 -2.31 8.61
N HIS A 268 -57.06 -3.10 7.54
CA HIS A 268 -58.20 -3.71 6.87
C HIS A 268 -58.95 -4.68 7.81
N ILE A 269 -58.23 -5.54 8.54
CA ILE A 269 -58.80 -6.49 9.50
C ILE A 269 -59.56 -5.74 10.61
N TYR A 270 -58.97 -4.68 11.17
CA TYR A 270 -59.61 -3.87 12.19
C TYR A 270 -60.89 -3.18 11.67
N ARG A 271 -60.85 -2.63 10.44
CA ARG A 271 -62.05 -2.01 9.84
C ARG A 271 -63.16 -3.01 9.57
N THR A 272 -62.84 -4.23 9.15
CA THR A 272 -63.85 -5.29 8.98
C THR A 272 -64.46 -5.72 10.30
N ASP A 273 -63.67 -5.78 11.38
CA ASP A 273 -64.19 -6.06 12.73
C ASP A 273 -65.09 -4.92 13.24
N LEU A 274 -64.70 -3.66 13.02
CA LEU A 274 -65.51 -2.49 13.40
C LEU A 274 -66.87 -2.47 12.68
N ASN A 275 -66.88 -2.71 11.36
CA ASN A 275 -68.11 -2.75 10.58
C ASN A 275 -69.06 -3.88 11.03
N GLN A 276 -68.51 -5.01 11.50
CA GLN A 276 -69.31 -6.08 12.11
C GLN A 276 -69.94 -5.67 13.45
N ARG A 277 -69.26 -4.85 14.26
CA ARG A 277 -69.77 -4.36 15.55
C ARG A 277 -70.89 -3.33 15.40
N GLU A 278 -70.85 -2.49 14.37
CA GLU A 278 -71.86 -1.45 14.13
C GLU A 278 -73.19 -2.00 13.58
N GLY A 279 -73.33 -3.32 13.41
CA GLY A 279 -74.61 -3.97 13.08
C GLY A 279 -75.06 -3.76 11.63
N HIS A 280 -74.13 -3.45 10.72
CA HIS A 280 -74.43 -3.48 9.29
C HIS A 280 -74.68 -4.94 8.86
N ASP A 281 -75.94 -5.29 8.55
CA ASP A 281 -76.29 -6.58 7.96
C ASP A 281 -75.42 -6.84 6.72
N ILE A 282 -74.56 -7.86 6.81
CA ILE A 282 -73.62 -8.18 5.74
C ILE A 282 -74.40 -8.90 4.63
N SER A 283 -74.69 -8.19 3.55
CA SER A 283 -75.17 -8.81 2.30
C SER A 283 -74.09 -9.74 1.73
N ASP A 284 -74.47 -10.85 1.06
CA ASP A 284 -73.53 -11.71 0.32
C ASP A 284 -72.66 -10.91 -0.70
N SER A 285 -73.20 -9.78 -1.19
CA SER A 285 -72.47 -8.84 -2.05
C SER A 285 -71.33 -8.11 -1.33
N ASP A 286 -71.44 -7.87 -0.03
CA ASP A 286 -70.42 -7.17 0.76
C ASP A 286 -69.33 -8.12 1.24
N GLN A 287 -69.67 -9.39 1.50
CA GLN A 287 -68.68 -10.43 1.82
C GLN A 287 -67.80 -10.75 0.61
N SER A 288 -68.38 -10.88 -0.58
CA SER A 288 -67.62 -11.07 -1.83
C SER A 288 -66.73 -9.87 -2.16
N ARG A 289 -67.21 -8.64 -1.96
CA ARG A 289 -66.39 -7.42 -2.08
C ARG A 289 -65.22 -7.39 -1.09
N GLY A 290 -65.43 -7.78 0.17
CA GLY A 290 -64.37 -7.87 1.17
C GLY A 290 -63.25 -8.84 0.79
N ILE A 291 -63.60 -10.02 0.26
CA ILE A 291 -62.63 -11.01 -0.22
C ILE A 291 -61.83 -10.47 -1.42
N ILE A 292 -62.48 -9.77 -2.36
CA ILE A 292 -61.80 -9.15 -3.51
C ILE A 292 -60.83 -8.06 -3.05
N ILE A 293 -61.23 -7.20 -2.11
CA ILE A 293 -60.36 -6.16 -1.54
C ILE A 293 -59.16 -6.79 -0.84
N TYR A 294 -59.39 -7.85 -0.05
CA TYR A 294 -58.33 -8.58 0.63
C TYR A 294 -57.34 -9.23 -0.35
N ALA A 295 -57.82 -9.88 -1.42
CA ALA A 295 -56.98 -10.46 -2.46
C ALA A 295 -56.18 -9.39 -3.23
N ALA A 296 -56.82 -8.27 -3.58
CA ALA A 296 -56.16 -7.13 -4.22
C ALA A 296 -55.08 -6.51 -3.32
N LEU A 297 -55.34 -6.43 -2.02
CA LEU A 297 -54.39 -5.93 -1.02
C LEU A 297 -53.15 -6.83 -0.93
N ILE A 298 -53.32 -8.16 -0.91
CA ILE A 298 -52.21 -9.12 -0.95
C ILE A 298 -51.38 -8.95 -2.23
N GLY A 299 -52.04 -8.78 -3.39
CA GLY A 299 -51.36 -8.50 -4.65
C GLY A 299 -50.54 -7.20 -4.59
N ALA A 300 -51.14 -6.12 -4.08
CA ALA A 300 -50.47 -4.83 -3.90
C ALA A 300 -49.30 -4.92 -2.90
N LEU A 301 -49.46 -5.69 -1.82
CA LEU A 301 -48.41 -5.97 -0.84
C LEU A 301 -47.20 -6.67 -1.47
N PHE A 302 -47.45 -7.68 -2.29
CA PHE A 302 -46.38 -8.39 -3.00
C PHE A 302 -45.61 -7.45 -3.94
N VAL A 303 -46.31 -6.66 -4.74
CA VAL A 303 -45.70 -5.70 -5.67
C VAL A 303 -44.91 -4.62 -4.92
N THR A 304 -45.49 -4.04 -3.87
CA THR A 304 -44.82 -3.01 -3.06
C THR A 304 -43.62 -3.56 -2.30
N ALA A 305 -43.67 -4.80 -1.82
CA ALA A 305 -42.52 -5.47 -1.20
C ALA A 305 -41.37 -5.65 -2.18
N LEU A 306 -41.65 -6.07 -3.42
CA LEU A 306 -40.64 -6.20 -4.47
C LEU A 306 -40.05 -4.82 -4.85
N MET A 307 -40.90 -3.81 -5.02
CA MET A 307 -40.47 -2.44 -5.30
C MET A 307 -39.60 -1.86 -4.17
N ARG A 308 -39.98 -2.08 -2.90
CA ARG A 308 -39.20 -1.64 -1.74
C ARG A 308 -37.81 -2.29 -1.71
N THR A 309 -37.74 -3.61 -1.86
CA THR A 309 -36.45 -4.32 -1.81
C THR A 309 -35.53 -3.84 -2.94
N THR A 310 -36.04 -3.78 -4.17
CA THR A 310 -35.27 -3.31 -5.33
C THR A 310 -34.80 -1.86 -5.18
N THR A 311 -35.66 -0.95 -4.72
CA THR A 311 -35.29 0.46 -4.49
C THR A 311 -34.28 0.64 -3.37
N TRP A 312 -34.38 -0.13 -2.27
CA TRP A 312 -33.41 -0.10 -1.17
C TRP A 312 -32.00 -0.49 -1.62
N PHE A 313 -31.87 -1.66 -2.25
CA PHE A 313 -30.56 -2.13 -2.71
C PHE A 313 -30.01 -1.28 -3.85
N ALA A 314 -30.85 -0.76 -4.74
CA ALA A 314 -30.43 0.19 -5.77
C ALA A 314 -29.90 1.51 -5.18
N MET A 315 -30.52 2.02 -4.11
CA MET A 315 -30.04 3.21 -3.39
C MET A 315 -28.67 2.97 -2.77
N CYS A 316 -28.49 1.84 -2.06
CA CYS A 316 -27.21 1.52 -1.41
C CYS A 316 -26.09 1.31 -2.44
N MET A 317 -26.38 0.63 -3.54
CA MET A 317 -25.43 0.43 -4.64
C MET A 317 -24.96 1.77 -5.25
N ARG A 318 -25.89 2.70 -5.51
CA ARG A 318 -25.54 4.05 -5.97
C ARG A 318 -24.70 4.81 -4.96
N ALA A 319 -25.01 4.68 -3.67
CA ALA A 319 -24.27 5.33 -2.59
C ALA A 319 -22.82 4.85 -2.59
N SER A 320 -22.61 3.54 -2.69
CA SER A 320 -21.26 2.96 -2.74
C SER A 320 -20.47 3.42 -3.96
N ILE A 321 -21.06 3.36 -5.17
CA ILE A 321 -20.39 3.82 -6.41
C ILE A 321 -19.99 5.30 -6.30
N ASN A 322 -20.89 6.15 -5.81
CA ASN A 322 -20.63 7.58 -5.70
C ASN A 322 -19.57 7.89 -4.63
N LEU A 323 -19.61 7.20 -3.49
CA LEU A 323 -18.58 7.32 -2.46
C LEU A 323 -17.23 6.85 -3.01
N HIS A 324 -17.13 5.64 -3.55
CA HIS A 324 -15.91 5.10 -4.18
C HIS A 324 -15.31 6.08 -5.20
N ASN A 325 -16.11 6.57 -6.14
CA ASN A 325 -15.66 7.52 -7.15
C ASN A 325 -15.17 8.85 -6.54
N SER A 326 -15.82 9.30 -5.46
CA SER A 326 -15.42 10.52 -4.75
C SER A 326 -14.05 10.34 -4.09
N ILE A 327 -13.82 9.25 -3.34
CA ILE A 327 -12.52 8.98 -2.71
C ILE A 327 -11.45 8.79 -3.79
N PHE A 328 -11.75 8.06 -4.87
CA PHE A 328 -10.81 7.79 -5.95
C PHE A 328 -10.30 9.08 -6.59
N MET A 329 -11.21 9.95 -7.00
CA MET A 329 -10.83 11.22 -7.64
C MET A 329 -10.14 12.18 -6.68
N ARG A 330 -10.53 12.19 -5.39
CA ARG A 330 -9.91 13.04 -4.37
C ARG A 330 -8.49 12.57 -4.03
N LEU A 331 -8.29 11.27 -3.93
CA LEU A 331 -6.98 10.69 -3.61
C LEU A 331 -5.99 10.87 -4.76
N LEU A 332 -6.41 10.67 -6.01
CA LEU A 332 -5.55 10.90 -7.19
C LEU A 332 -5.03 12.35 -7.29
N ARG A 333 -5.73 13.29 -6.67
CA ARG A 333 -5.40 14.71 -6.63
C ARG A 333 -4.91 15.19 -5.26
N ALA A 334 -4.64 14.28 -4.33
CA ALA A 334 -4.09 14.64 -3.03
C ALA A 334 -2.59 14.98 -3.18
N PRO A 335 -2.06 15.96 -2.40
CA PRO A 335 -0.64 16.26 -2.39
C PRO A 335 0.17 15.06 -1.87
N ILE A 336 1.45 14.97 -2.27
CA ILE A 336 2.31 13.82 -1.93
C ILE A 336 2.47 13.62 -0.42
N ALA A 337 2.41 14.71 0.36
CA ALA A 337 2.43 14.69 1.81
C ALA A 337 1.32 13.82 2.43
N VAL A 338 0.16 13.70 1.77
CA VAL A 338 -0.90 12.79 2.22
C VAL A 338 -0.45 11.33 2.13
N PHE A 339 0.30 10.96 1.10
CA PHE A 339 0.81 9.59 0.91
C PHE A 339 2.01 9.32 1.84
N ASP A 340 2.82 10.32 2.14
CA ASP A 340 3.90 10.19 3.13
C ASP A 340 3.34 9.99 4.55
N ASN A 341 2.25 10.68 4.90
CA ASN A 341 1.59 10.59 6.20
C ASN A 341 0.61 9.41 6.32
N ASN A 342 0.15 8.84 5.20
CA ASN A 342 -0.78 7.71 5.17
C ASN A 342 -0.15 6.52 4.46
N PRO A 343 0.26 5.48 5.21
CA PRO A 343 0.83 4.26 4.63
C PRO A 343 -0.07 3.67 3.53
N VAL A 344 0.56 3.06 2.53
CA VAL A 344 -0.14 2.49 1.37
C VAL A 344 -1.19 1.44 1.78
N GLY A 345 -0.91 0.66 2.83
CA GLY A 345 -1.88 -0.32 3.36
C GLY A 345 -3.16 0.34 3.88
N ARG A 346 -3.09 1.57 4.39
CA ARG A 346 -4.22 2.31 4.95
C ARG A 346 -5.16 2.70 3.85
N ILE A 347 -4.58 3.28 2.80
CA ILE A 347 -5.29 3.61 1.57
C ILE A 347 -5.93 2.34 0.98
N LEU A 348 -5.18 1.24 0.89
CA LEU A 348 -5.68 -0.02 0.36
C LEU A 348 -6.86 -0.55 1.18
N ASN A 349 -6.79 -0.49 2.51
CA ASN A 349 -7.88 -0.89 3.41
C ASN A 349 -9.16 -0.08 3.21
N ARG A 350 -9.05 1.22 2.90
CA ARG A 350 -10.22 2.06 2.59
C ARG A 350 -10.92 1.58 1.30
N PHE A 351 -10.15 1.27 0.26
CA PHE A 351 -10.68 0.77 -1.02
C PHE A 351 -11.14 -0.69 -1.00
N SER A 352 -10.51 -1.55 -0.20
CA SER A 352 -10.88 -2.98 -0.13
C SER A 352 -11.94 -3.22 0.93
N LYS A 353 -11.61 -3.00 2.19
CA LYS A 353 -12.41 -3.44 3.34
C LYS A 353 -13.54 -2.49 3.68
N ASP A 354 -13.25 -1.20 3.83
CA ASP A 354 -14.28 -0.23 4.20
C ASP A 354 -15.31 -0.07 3.07
N THR A 355 -14.86 -0.06 1.81
CA THR A 355 -15.77 -0.08 0.64
C THR A 355 -16.54 -1.40 0.56
N GLY A 356 -15.89 -2.55 0.79
CA GLY A 356 -16.56 -3.86 0.82
C GLY A 356 -17.65 -3.98 1.90
N ILE A 357 -17.43 -3.39 3.09
CA ILE A 357 -18.46 -3.32 4.14
C ILE A 357 -19.67 -2.50 3.66
N ILE A 358 -19.45 -1.41 2.94
CA ILE A 358 -20.51 -0.55 2.39
C ILE A 358 -21.26 -1.23 1.23
N ASP A 359 -20.57 -2.07 0.46
CA ASP A 359 -21.14 -2.83 -0.64
C ASP A 359 -22.02 -4.01 -0.21
N GLU A 360 -21.56 -4.80 0.76
CA GLU A 360 -22.19 -6.09 1.08
C GLU A 360 -22.91 -6.11 2.43
N MET A 361 -22.28 -5.56 3.47
CA MET A 361 -22.74 -5.72 4.85
C MET A 361 -23.74 -4.62 5.24
N LEU A 362 -23.42 -3.36 4.94
CA LEU A 362 -24.25 -2.20 5.28
C LEU A 362 -25.66 -2.24 4.66
N PRO A 363 -25.85 -2.68 3.39
CA PRO A 363 -27.18 -2.72 2.78
C PRO A 363 -28.09 -3.76 3.45
N THR A 364 -27.54 -4.91 3.84
CA THR A 364 -28.30 -6.00 4.47
C THR A 364 -28.66 -5.65 5.91
N THR A 365 -27.70 -5.18 6.71
CA THR A 365 -27.96 -4.74 8.10
C THR A 365 -28.90 -3.54 8.16
N GLY A 366 -28.75 -2.58 7.25
CA GLY A 366 -29.63 -1.43 7.14
C GLY A 366 -31.05 -1.82 6.74
N PHE A 367 -31.21 -2.77 5.83
CA PHE A 367 -32.53 -3.31 5.44
C PHE A 367 -33.23 -3.97 6.63
N ASP A 368 -32.51 -4.82 7.35
CA ASP A 368 -33.05 -5.52 8.53
C ASP A 368 -33.40 -4.54 9.66
N LEU A 369 -32.56 -3.52 9.87
CA LEU A 369 -32.83 -2.46 10.84
C LEU A 369 -34.09 -1.69 10.46
N ASN A 370 -34.20 -1.29 9.19
CA ASN A 370 -35.39 -0.61 8.68
C ASN A 370 -36.65 -1.46 8.87
N MET A 371 -36.59 -2.74 8.51
CA MET A 371 -37.69 -3.69 8.68
C MET A 371 -38.07 -3.85 10.15
N SER A 372 -37.09 -4.01 11.05
CA SER A 372 -37.33 -4.21 12.48
C SER A 372 -37.93 -2.97 13.15
N MET A 373 -37.39 -1.78 12.86
CA MET A 373 -37.89 -0.51 13.42
C MET A 373 -39.30 -0.20 12.94
N THR A 374 -39.57 -0.43 11.65
CA THR A 374 -40.91 -0.18 11.10
C THR A 374 -41.93 -1.19 11.62
N LEU A 375 -41.55 -2.46 11.80
CA LEU A 375 -42.42 -3.48 12.38
C LEU A 375 -42.75 -3.19 13.85
N LEU A 376 -41.77 -2.77 14.64
CA LEU A 376 -41.97 -2.40 16.04
C LEU A 376 -42.91 -1.20 16.19
N LEU A 377 -42.72 -0.14 15.39
CA LEU A 377 -43.64 1.00 15.31
C LEU A 377 -45.04 0.55 14.86
N GLY A 378 -45.08 -0.36 13.88
CA GLY A 378 -46.28 -0.98 13.33
C GLY A 378 -47.14 -1.63 14.40
N THR A 379 -46.54 -2.53 15.18
CA THR A 379 -47.22 -3.25 16.25
C THR A 379 -47.79 -2.29 17.30
N PHE A 380 -47.05 -1.27 17.72
CA PHE A 380 -47.55 -0.33 18.72
C PHE A 380 -48.77 0.47 18.24
N ILE A 381 -48.78 0.86 16.96
CA ILE A 381 -49.94 1.54 16.36
C ILE A 381 -51.14 0.59 16.29
N VAL A 382 -50.96 -0.65 15.83
CA VAL A 382 -52.06 -1.64 15.76
C VAL A 382 -52.65 -1.91 17.14
N VAL A 383 -51.81 -2.09 18.16
CA VAL A 383 -52.26 -2.28 19.54
C VAL A 383 -53.01 -1.05 20.06
N SER A 384 -52.53 0.15 19.73
CA SER A 384 -53.18 1.42 20.12
C SER A 384 -54.52 1.65 19.40
N MET A 385 -54.68 1.14 18.17
CA MET A 385 -55.96 1.17 17.45
C MET A 385 -57.01 0.29 18.13
N VAL A 386 -56.60 -0.87 18.68
CA VAL A 386 -57.50 -1.75 19.42
C VAL A 386 -57.92 -1.13 20.75
N ASN A 387 -56.98 -0.54 21.49
CA ASN A 387 -57.28 0.22 22.70
C ASN A 387 -56.22 1.31 22.95
N PRO A 388 -56.58 2.60 22.95
CA PRO A 388 -55.63 3.71 23.13
C PRO A 388 -54.83 3.67 24.44
N TYR A 389 -55.38 3.09 25.52
CA TYR A 389 -54.69 3.01 26.81
C TYR A 389 -53.50 2.05 26.81
N LEU A 390 -53.42 1.13 25.83
CA LEU A 390 -52.31 0.20 25.69
C LEU A 390 -51.02 0.86 25.20
N ILE A 391 -51.06 2.13 24.79
CA ILE A 391 -49.85 2.90 24.48
C ILE A 391 -48.98 3.15 25.73
N ILE A 392 -49.59 3.18 26.93
CA ILE A 392 -48.86 3.47 28.18
C ILE A 392 -47.83 2.36 28.46
N PRO A 393 -48.18 1.06 28.53
CA PRO A 393 -47.19 -0.02 28.62
C PRO A 393 -46.17 -0.04 27.48
N ALA A 394 -46.56 0.37 26.26
CA ALA A 394 -45.65 0.43 25.12
C ALA A 394 -44.56 1.50 25.30
N ILE A 395 -44.91 2.67 25.84
CA ILE A 395 -43.94 3.73 26.17
C ILE A 395 -42.90 3.22 27.19
N PHE A 396 -43.33 2.49 28.23
CA PHE A 396 -42.39 1.88 29.17
C PHE A 396 -41.45 0.90 28.49
N LEU A 397 -41.97 0.00 27.64
CA LEU A 397 -41.15 -0.94 26.89
C LEU A 397 -40.11 -0.22 26.03
N ILE A 398 -40.49 0.84 25.31
CA ILE A 398 -39.59 1.65 24.49
C ILE A 398 -38.49 2.27 25.34
N ILE A 399 -38.84 2.91 26.46
CA ILE A 399 -37.87 3.57 27.35
C ILE A 399 -36.85 2.56 27.89
N PHE A 400 -37.32 1.42 28.41
CA PHE A 400 -36.42 0.38 28.93
C PHE A 400 -35.54 -0.24 27.83
N THR A 401 -36.10 -0.47 26.64
CA THR A 401 -35.33 -0.99 25.50
C THR A 401 -34.24 -0.01 25.06
N ILE A 402 -34.54 1.29 25.01
CA ILE A 402 -33.55 2.33 24.70
C ILE A 402 -32.46 2.38 25.77
N LEU A 403 -32.82 2.35 27.05
CA LEU A 403 -31.86 2.40 28.16
C LEU A 403 -30.91 1.19 28.13
N ILE A 404 -31.45 -0.01 27.92
CA ILE A 404 -30.66 -1.23 27.78
C ILE A 404 -29.77 -1.16 26.54
N ARG A 405 -30.28 -0.68 25.40
CA ARG A 405 -29.50 -0.48 24.17
C ARG A 405 -28.29 0.44 24.45
N THR A 406 -28.49 1.56 25.14
CA THR A 406 -27.40 2.50 25.43
C THR A 406 -26.29 1.88 26.29
N VAL A 407 -26.63 1.00 27.24
CA VAL A 407 -25.65 0.28 28.05
C VAL A 407 -24.95 -0.81 27.22
N TYR A 408 -25.71 -1.56 26.42
CA TYR A 408 -25.19 -2.65 25.60
C TYR A 408 -24.21 -2.15 24.55
N ILE A 409 -24.53 -1.08 23.81
CA ILE A 409 -23.69 -0.60 22.72
C ILE A 409 -22.30 -0.20 23.19
N LYS A 410 -22.20 0.47 24.33
CA LYS A 410 -20.89 0.84 24.91
C LYS A 410 -20.03 -0.40 25.16
N THR A 411 -20.62 -1.41 25.81
CA THR A 411 -19.93 -2.66 26.15
C THR A 411 -19.60 -3.50 24.91
N ALA A 412 -20.57 -3.70 24.03
CA ALA A 412 -20.42 -4.50 22.82
C ALA A 412 -19.38 -3.91 21.87
N ARG A 413 -19.33 -2.58 21.73
CA ARG A 413 -18.34 -1.87 20.93
C ARG A 413 -16.94 -2.05 21.46
N ASP A 414 -16.75 -1.93 22.78
CA ASP A 414 -15.43 -2.10 23.40
C ASP A 414 -14.93 -3.55 23.31
N ILE A 415 -15.82 -4.53 23.52
CA ILE A 415 -15.49 -5.95 23.31
C ILE A 415 -15.16 -6.21 21.84
N LYS A 416 -15.96 -5.68 20.89
CA LYS A 416 -15.73 -5.86 19.46
C LYS A 416 -14.43 -5.21 19.01
N ARG A 417 -14.05 -4.07 19.61
CA ARG A 417 -12.75 -3.45 19.41
C ARG A 417 -11.62 -4.35 19.90
N TYR A 418 -11.75 -4.91 21.10
CA TYR A 418 -10.76 -5.85 21.65
C TYR A 418 -10.66 -7.14 20.82
N GLU A 419 -11.78 -7.61 20.24
CA GLU A 419 -11.80 -8.76 19.33
C GLU A 419 -11.02 -8.46 18.05
N GLY A 420 -11.18 -7.27 17.50
CA GLY A 420 -10.39 -6.82 16.36
C GLY A 420 -8.88 -6.79 16.65
N LEU A 421 -8.49 -6.33 17.84
CA LEU A 421 -7.08 -6.28 18.28
C LEU A 421 -6.48 -7.68 18.44
N THR A 422 -7.19 -8.59 19.11
CA THR A 422 -6.72 -9.97 19.35
C THR A 422 -6.71 -10.84 18.09
N ARG A 423 -7.53 -10.50 17.08
CA ARG A 423 -7.59 -11.23 15.81
C ARG A 423 -6.36 -11.02 14.92
N SER A 424 -5.79 -9.82 14.90
CA SER A 424 -4.69 -9.48 13.98
C SER A 424 -3.41 -10.31 14.21
N PRO A 425 -2.93 -10.52 15.46
CA PRO A 425 -1.79 -11.38 15.75
C PRO A 425 -1.91 -12.82 15.22
N VAL A 426 -3.12 -13.40 15.27
CA VAL A 426 -3.37 -14.77 14.77
C VAL A 426 -3.01 -14.88 13.29
N TYR A 427 -3.51 -13.97 12.47
CA TYR A 427 -3.19 -13.98 11.04
C TYR A 427 -1.73 -13.63 10.79
N SER A 428 -1.19 -12.62 11.48
CA SER A 428 0.20 -12.15 11.31
C SER A 428 1.20 -13.27 11.56
N HIS A 429 0.96 -14.03 12.63
CA HIS A 429 1.76 -15.18 13.00
C HIS A 429 1.71 -16.29 11.95
N VAL A 430 0.52 -16.60 11.40
CA VAL A 430 0.36 -17.60 10.32
C VAL A 430 1.10 -17.17 9.05
N SER A 431 0.91 -15.92 8.61
CA SER A 431 1.59 -15.37 7.43
C SER A 431 3.12 -15.41 7.58
N THR A 432 3.61 -14.97 8.73
CA THR A 432 5.04 -14.95 9.05
C THR A 432 5.64 -16.35 9.10
N THR A 433 4.92 -17.31 9.68
CA THR A 433 5.32 -18.73 9.74
C THR A 433 5.36 -19.37 8.35
N LEU A 434 4.39 -19.07 7.48
CA LEU A 434 4.36 -19.61 6.11
C LEU A 434 5.53 -19.08 5.27
N ASN A 435 5.83 -17.78 5.36
CA ASN A 435 6.96 -17.18 4.64
C ASN A 435 8.32 -17.69 5.17
N GLY A 436 8.43 -17.94 6.47
CA GLY A 436 9.66 -18.39 7.14
C GLY A 436 9.76 -19.89 7.37
N LEU A 437 8.93 -20.70 6.71
CA LEU A 437 8.71 -22.10 7.10
C LEU A 437 9.99 -22.94 7.05
N ALA A 438 10.84 -22.70 6.05
CA ALA A 438 12.14 -23.36 5.93
C ALA A 438 13.04 -23.05 7.14
N SER A 439 13.12 -21.78 7.54
CA SER A 439 13.88 -21.35 8.71
C SER A 439 13.32 -21.94 10.00
N VAL A 440 12.01 -21.85 10.23
CA VAL A 440 11.37 -22.43 11.44
C VAL A 440 11.69 -23.91 11.59
N ARG A 441 11.69 -24.66 10.47
CA ARG A 441 12.05 -26.08 10.46
C ARG A 441 13.54 -26.33 10.66
N ALA A 442 14.40 -25.54 10.01
CA ALA A 442 15.85 -25.66 10.14
C ALA A 442 16.34 -25.37 11.56
N TYR A 443 15.69 -24.45 12.28
CA TYR A 443 16.02 -24.13 13.69
C TYR A 443 15.32 -25.03 14.72
N GLY A 444 14.41 -25.93 14.31
CA GLY A 444 13.66 -26.80 15.21
C GLY A 444 12.67 -26.05 16.13
N ALA A 445 12.18 -24.88 15.70
CA ALA A 445 11.39 -23.97 16.51
C ALA A 445 9.87 -24.20 16.43
N GLN A 446 9.40 -25.30 15.81
CA GLN A 446 7.97 -25.54 15.53
C GLN A 446 7.10 -25.48 16.79
N LYS A 447 7.50 -26.19 17.85
CA LYS A 447 6.73 -26.22 19.11
C LYS A 447 6.60 -24.86 19.78
N ALA A 448 7.62 -24.01 19.67
CA ALA A 448 7.59 -22.65 20.21
C ALA A 448 6.57 -21.79 19.44
N PHE A 449 6.60 -21.86 18.11
CA PHE A 449 5.65 -21.17 17.24
C PHE A 449 4.22 -21.69 17.40
N GLU A 450 4.03 -23.01 17.59
CA GLU A 450 2.72 -23.62 17.88
C GLU A 450 2.16 -23.11 19.22
N LYS A 451 2.99 -23.13 20.28
CA LYS A 451 2.59 -22.61 21.60
C LYS A 451 2.19 -21.14 21.52
N GLN A 452 2.96 -20.33 20.80
CA GLN A 452 2.64 -18.92 20.61
C GLN A 452 1.34 -18.71 19.81
N PHE A 453 1.10 -19.54 18.79
CA PHE A 453 -0.17 -19.52 18.06
C PHE A 453 -1.36 -19.83 18.97
N TYR A 454 -1.25 -20.81 19.86
CA TYR A 454 -2.31 -21.14 20.81
C TYR A 454 -2.64 -19.97 21.74
N VAL A 455 -1.64 -19.24 22.24
CA VAL A 455 -1.87 -18.05 23.06
C VAL A 455 -2.69 -17.00 22.29
N TYR A 456 -2.28 -16.65 21.06
CA TYR A 456 -3.02 -15.69 20.25
C TYR A 456 -4.45 -16.16 19.92
N GLN A 457 -4.62 -17.46 19.65
CA GLN A 457 -5.92 -18.04 19.35
C GLN A 457 -6.83 -18.06 20.59
N ASP A 458 -6.29 -18.35 21.77
CA ASP A 458 -7.03 -18.38 23.03
C ASP A 458 -7.53 -16.97 23.41
N ASP A 459 -6.67 -15.95 23.25
CA ASP A 459 -7.04 -14.54 23.50
C ASP A 459 -8.17 -14.07 22.56
N HIS A 460 -8.07 -14.41 21.27
CA HIS A 460 -9.12 -14.12 20.29
C HIS A 460 -10.43 -14.86 20.62
N SER A 461 -10.33 -16.15 20.93
CA SER A 461 -11.49 -17.00 21.21
C SER A 461 -12.21 -16.56 22.49
N ALA A 462 -11.47 -16.20 23.54
CA ALA A 462 -12.01 -15.68 24.79
C ALA A 462 -12.80 -14.38 24.56
N THR A 463 -12.24 -13.48 23.74
CA THR A 463 -12.89 -12.20 23.43
C THR A 463 -14.14 -12.38 22.55
N TRP A 464 -14.05 -13.23 21.53
CA TRP A 464 -15.19 -13.57 20.68
C TRP A 464 -16.32 -14.22 21.49
N PHE A 465 -15.98 -15.14 22.39
CA PHE A 465 -16.94 -15.77 23.28
C PHE A 465 -17.63 -14.75 24.18
N LEU A 466 -16.89 -13.79 24.76
CA LEU A 466 -17.45 -12.70 25.56
C LEU A 466 -18.44 -11.84 24.75
N PHE A 467 -18.15 -11.57 23.47
CA PHE A 467 -19.07 -10.88 22.57
C PHE A 467 -20.38 -11.67 22.37
N VAL A 468 -20.28 -12.98 22.09
CA VAL A 468 -21.46 -13.84 21.93
C VAL A 468 -22.29 -13.89 23.22
N CYS A 469 -21.65 -14.07 24.37
CA CYS A 469 -22.32 -14.10 25.68
C CYS A 469 -23.05 -12.78 25.99
N SER A 470 -22.42 -11.63 25.75
CA SER A 470 -23.05 -10.32 25.99
C SER A 470 -24.28 -10.10 25.08
N SER A 471 -24.19 -10.50 23.81
CA SER A 471 -25.31 -10.45 22.86
C SER A 471 -26.48 -11.38 23.25
N ARG A 472 -26.17 -12.55 23.83
CA ARG A 472 -27.19 -13.49 24.36
C ARG A 472 -27.84 -12.96 25.63
N ALA A 473 -27.08 -12.39 26.55
CA ALA A 473 -27.60 -11.78 27.78
C ALA A 473 -28.57 -10.63 27.46
N LEU A 474 -28.22 -9.76 26.51
CA LEU A 474 -29.11 -8.70 26.01
C LEU A 474 -30.43 -9.27 25.46
N GLY A 475 -30.33 -10.32 24.65
CA GLY A 475 -31.50 -10.97 24.06
C GLY A 475 -32.47 -11.46 25.12
N LEU A 476 -31.95 -12.17 26.11
CA LEU A 476 -32.73 -12.68 27.23
C LEU A 476 -33.40 -11.56 28.04
N VAL A 477 -32.69 -10.47 28.34
CA VAL A 477 -33.29 -9.31 29.05
C VAL A 477 -34.40 -8.66 28.23
N THR A 478 -34.20 -8.52 26.92
CA THR A 478 -35.19 -7.92 26.00
C THR A 478 -36.43 -8.82 25.88
N ASP A 479 -36.24 -10.14 25.81
CA ASP A 479 -37.34 -11.11 25.76
C ASP A 479 -38.18 -11.06 27.04
N TYR A 480 -37.55 -10.94 28.22
CA TYR A 480 -38.27 -10.76 29.48
C TYR A 480 -39.11 -9.49 29.49
N LEU A 481 -38.60 -8.37 28.96
CA LEU A 481 -39.38 -7.14 28.83
C LEU A 481 -40.59 -7.31 27.89
N CYS A 482 -40.40 -7.99 26.75
CA CYS A 482 -41.50 -8.30 25.84
C CYS A 482 -42.56 -9.21 26.50
N ILE A 483 -42.14 -10.20 27.31
CA ILE A 483 -43.06 -11.06 28.06
C ILE A 483 -43.86 -10.24 29.09
N VAL A 484 -43.22 -9.34 29.84
CA VAL A 484 -43.92 -8.45 30.78
C VAL A 484 -44.93 -7.58 30.04
N TYR A 485 -44.59 -7.06 28.86
CA TYR A 485 -45.51 -6.29 28.02
C TYR A 485 -46.70 -7.13 27.53
N ILE A 486 -46.47 -8.39 27.10
CA ILE A 486 -47.55 -9.32 26.73
C ILE A 486 -48.50 -9.54 27.91
N VAL A 487 -47.97 -9.84 29.10
CA VAL A 487 -48.79 -10.06 30.30
C VAL A 487 -49.60 -8.80 30.66
N ALA A 488 -49.00 -7.61 30.56
CA ALA A 488 -49.70 -6.35 30.80
C ALA A 488 -50.86 -6.14 29.82
N ILE A 489 -50.63 -6.36 28.52
CA ILE A 489 -51.68 -6.24 27.50
C ILE A 489 -52.78 -7.27 27.72
N SER A 490 -52.43 -8.55 27.94
CA SER A 490 -53.40 -9.60 28.20
C SER A 490 -54.28 -9.27 29.41
N THR A 491 -53.68 -8.73 30.48
CA THR A 491 -54.42 -8.31 31.68
C THR A 491 -55.37 -7.15 31.41
N VAL A 492 -54.92 -6.11 30.69
CA VAL A 492 -55.76 -4.95 30.35
C VAL A 492 -56.90 -5.36 29.42
N LEU A 493 -56.64 -6.19 28.41
CA LEU A 493 -57.68 -6.71 27.51
C LEU A 493 -58.69 -7.58 28.25
N MET A 494 -58.26 -8.38 29.23
CA MET A 494 -59.15 -9.19 30.07
C MET A 494 -59.95 -8.35 31.09
N ALA A 495 -59.41 -7.22 31.56
CA ALA A 495 -60.08 -6.35 32.51
C ALA A 495 -61.23 -5.52 31.89
N PHE A 496 -61.21 -5.32 30.57
CA PHE A 496 -62.25 -4.57 29.83
C PHE A 496 -62.89 -5.40 28.70
N PRO A 497 -63.49 -6.56 29.01
CA PRO A 497 -63.97 -7.52 28.00
C PRO A 497 -65.10 -6.94 27.13
N ASP A 498 -65.89 -6.00 27.65
CA ASP A 498 -67.04 -5.41 26.93
C ASP A 498 -66.63 -4.35 25.89
N THR A 499 -65.36 -3.93 25.88
CA THR A 499 -64.87 -2.85 25.00
C THR A 499 -64.15 -3.35 23.75
N VAL A 500 -63.77 -4.63 23.71
CA VAL A 500 -62.92 -5.20 22.66
C VAL A 500 -63.51 -6.53 22.17
N SER A 501 -63.70 -6.68 20.85
CA SER A 501 -64.12 -7.95 20.24
C SER A 501 -63.00 -9.00 20.34
N GLY A 502 -63.38 -10.28 20.26
CA GLY A 502 -62.42 -11.38 20.15
C GLY A 502 -61.45 -11.23 18.97
N GLY A 503 -61.89 -10.62 17.85
CA GLY A 503 -61.04 -10.33 16.69
C GLY A 503 -59.96 -9.29 16.99
N GLY A 504 -60.31 -8.20 17.68
CA GLY A 504 -59.37 -7.17 18.13
C GLY A 504 -58.36 -7.69 19.15
N VAL A 505 -58.81 -8.55 20.09
CA VAL A 505 -57.92 -9.22 21.06
C VAL A 505 -56.92 -10.13 20.35
N GLY A 506 -57.39 -10.94 19.39
CA GLY A 506 -56.53 -11.82 18.58
C GLY A 506 -55.50 -11.05 17.75
N LEU A 507 -55.90 -9.95 17.12
CA LEU A 507 -55.01 -9.06 16.36
C LEU A 507 -53.93 -8.43 17.26
N ALA A 508 -54.32 -7.91 18.43
CA ALA A 508 -53.37 -7.31 19.38
C ALA A 508 -52.38 -8.35 19.91
N LEU A 509 -52.86 -9.52 20.36
CA LEU A 509 -52.01 -10.55 20.94
C LEU A 509 -51.04 -11.16 19.92
N SER A 510 -51.51 -11.46 18.70
CA SER A 510 -50.65 -11.95 17.62
C SER A 510 -49.57 -10.94 17.20
N SER A 511 -49.92 -9.65 17.12
CA SER A 511 -48.97 -8.59 16.78
C SER A 511 -47.89 -8.41 17.84
N VAL A 512 -48.24 -8.57 19.12
CA VAL A 512 -47.29 -8.43 20.24
C VAL A 512 -46.37 -9.65 20.35
N LEU A 513 -46.85 -10.86 20.05
CA LEU A 513 -46.00 -12.06 19.99
C LEU A 513 -44.86 -11.91 18.96
N MET A 514 -45.08 -11.17 17.86
CA MET A 514 -44.03 -10.87 16.90
C MET A 514 -42.91 -9.98 17.46
N LEU A 515 -43.16 -9.23 18.54
CA LEU A 515 -42.16 -8.33 19.13
C LEU A 515 -41.03 -9.05 19.85
N ILE A 516 -41.23 -10.27 20.35
CA ILE A 516 -40.23 -11.01 21.13
C ILE A 516 -38.93 -11.12 20.30
N ASN A 517 -39.02 -11.72 19.11
CA ASN A 517 -37.85 -11.87 18.24
C ASN A 517 -37.44 -10.57 17.55
N THR A 518 -38.39 -9.73 17.15
CA THR A 518 -38.13 -8.51 16.37
C THR A 518 -37.38 -7.46 17.19
N THR A 519 -37.69 -7.31 18.48
CA THR A 519 -37.03 -6.32 19.34
C THR A 519 -35.57 -6.71 19.59
N GLN A 520 -35.31 -7.98 19.91
CA GLN A 520 -33.94 -8.50 20.03
C GLN A 520 -33.16 -8.29 18.72
N TRP A 521 -33.74 -8.70 17.59
CA TRP A 521 -33.10 -8.58 16.28
C TRP A 521 -32.83 -7.11 15.94
N GLY A 522 -33.81 -6.22 16.13
CA GLY A 522 -33.66 -4.79 15.86
C GLY A 522 -32.57 -4.11 16.69
N VAL A 523 -32.42 -4.45 17.98
CA VAL A 523 -31.34 -3.90 18.82
C VAL A 523 -29.96 -4.39 18.34
N ARG A 524 -29.85 -5.67 17.96
CA ARG A 524 -28.60 -6.22 17.40
C ARG A 524 -28.24 -5.58 16.07
N GLN A 525 -29.17 -5.55 15.12
CA GLN A 525 -28.96 -4.92 13.81
C GLN A 525 -28.70 -3.42 13.91
N SER A 526 -29.30 -2.73 14.88
CA SER A 526 -29.00 -1.32 15.14
C SER A 526 -27.55 -1.10 15.60
N THR A 527 -27.03 -2.01 16.43
CA THR A 527 -25.63 -1.95 16.91
C THR A 527 -24.67 -2.27 15.78
N GLU A 528 -24.96 -3.29 14.98
CA GLU A 528 -24.15 -3.68 13.83
C GLU A 528 -24.15 -2.61 12.74
N PHE A 529 -25.30 -2.01 12.45
CA PHE A 529 -25.41 -0.91 11.49
C PHE A 529 -24.59 0.31 11.92
N GLU A 530 -24.65 0.69 13.20
CA GLU A 530 -23.82 1.76 13.76
C GLU A 530 -22.32 1.41 13.65
N SER A 531 -21.93 0.17 13.94
CA SER A 531 -20.56 -0.29 13.77
C SER A 531 -20.08 -0.22 12.32
N GLN A 532 -20.89 -0.64 11.35
CA GLN A 532 -20.54 -0.63 9.93
C GLN A 532 -20.49 0.79 9.35
N MET A 533 -21.28 1.72 9.91
CA MET A 533 -21.29 3.11 9.50
C MET A 533 -19.96 3.83 9.79
N THR A 534 -19.12 3.32 10.70
CA THR A 534 -17.74 3.83 10.90
C THR A 534 -16.87 3.70 9.64
N SER A 535 -17.13 2.71 8.78
CA SER A 535 -16.46 2.58 7.48
C SER A 535 -16.88 3.69 6.52
N VAL A 536 -18.15 4.13 6.57
CA VAL A 536 -18.65 5.26 5.78
C VAL A 536 -18.03 6.58 6.25
N GLU A 537 -17.95 6.80 7.56
CA GLU A 537 -17.29 7.96 8.17
C GLU A 537 -15.85 8.12 7.65
N ARG A 538 -15.06 7.05 7.73
CA ARG A 538 -13.68 7.00 7.23
C ARG A 538 -13.57 7.28 5.73
N ILE A 539 -14.49 6.76 4.93
CA ILE A 539 -14.50 7.05 3.49
C ILE A 539 -14.81 8.53 3.23
N ILE A 540 -15.75 9.10 3.96
CA ILE A 540 -16.12 10.50 3.85
C ILE A 540 -14.96 11.42 4.26
N GLU A 541 -14.17 11.06 5.28
CA GLU A 541 -12.94 11.78 5.62
C GLU A 541 -11.98 11.86 4.42
N TYR A 542 -11.75 10.72 3.74
CA TYR A 542 -10.91 10.67 2.55
C TYR A 542 -11.49 11.45 1.36
N SER A 543 -12.83 11.54 1.27
CA SER A 543 -13.50 12.37 0.26
C SER A 543 -13.27 13.88 0.45
N ARG A 544 -12.76 14.29 1.62
CA ARG A 544 -12.49 15.68 1.99
C ARG A 544 -11.00 16.02 2.04
N LEU A 545 -10.13 15.13 1.57
CA LEU A 545 -8.69 15.38 1.52
C LEU A 545 -8.37 16.68 0.76
N PRO A 546 -7.35 17.43 1.22
CA PRO A 546 -6.86 18.59 0.50
C PRO A 546 -6.45 18.19 -0.92
N GLN A 547 -6.65 19.10 -1.86
CA GLN A 547 -6.34 18.87 -3.26
C GLN A 547 -5.10 19.67 -3.64
N GLU A 548 -4.27 19.11 -4.51
CA GLU A 548 -3.18 19.85 -5.14
C GLU A 548 -3.71 21.00 -6.01
N ALA A 549 -2.81 21.91 -6.40
CA ALA A 549 -3.14 23.04 -7.26
C ALA A 549 -3.85 22.60 -8.56
N PRO A 550 -4.59 23.49 -9.23
CA PRO A 550 -5.30 23.15 -10.46
C PRO A 550 -4.40 22.48 -11.53
N LEU A 551 -4.91 21.42 -12.15
CA LEU A 551 -4.18 20.66 -13.18
C LEU A 551 -3.98 21.47 -14.46
N VAL A 552 -4.97 22.27 -14.84
CA VAL A 552 -4.99 23.07 -16.07
C VAL A 552 -5.28 24.51 -15.69
N SER A 553 -4.62 25.45 -16.37
CA SER A 553 -4.83 26.89 -16.23
C SER A 553 -6.23 27.24 -16.76
N PRO A 554 -7.22 27.60 -15.91
CA PRO A 554 -8.56 27.95 -16.38
C PRO A 554 -8.50 29.28 -17.15
N VAL A 555 -9.18 29.35 -18.30
CA VAL A 555 -9.19 30.54 -19.19
C VAL A 555 -9.65 31.84 -18.48
N ASN A 556 -10.36 31.72 -17.35
CA ASN A 556 -10.95 32.83 -16.59
C ASN A 556 -10.32 33.05 -15.20
N ASP A 557 -9.19 32.40 -14.87
CA ASP A 557 -8.52 32.62 -13.58
C ASP A 557 -7.48 33.74 -13.70
N PRO A 558 -7.61 34.87 -12.95
CA PRO A 558 -6.69 36.00 -13.04
C PRO A 558 -5.27 35.68 -12.55
N TYR A 559 -5.05 34.55 -11.89
CA TYR A 559 -3.76 34.17 -11.33
C TYR A 559 -3.01 33.08 -12.12
N LEU A 560 -3.65 32.46 -13.13
CA LEU A 560 -3.06 31.39 -13.94
C LEU A 560 -2.93 31.83 -15.41
N GLN A 561 -1.74 31.67 -15.98
CA GLN A 561 -1.42 31.98 -17.37
C GLN A 561 -1.23 30.68 -18.14
N THR A 562 -1.95 30.52 -19.25
CA THR A 562 -1.66 29.43 -20.19
C THR A 562 -0.38 29.79 -20.95
N PRO A 563 0.70 29.00 -20.80
CA PRO A 563 1.93 29.26 -21.53
C PRO A 563 1.74 29.05 -23.04
N PRO A 564 2.59 29.63 -23.90
CA PRO A 564 2.59 29.36 -25.33
C PRO A 564 2.67 27.85 -25.64
N PRO A 565 2.10 27.37 -26.75
CA PRO A 565 2.13 25.95 -27.11
C PRO A 565 3.55 25.39 -27.31
N ASP A 566 4.52 26.24 -27.63
CA ASP A 566 5.94 25.87 -27.84
C ASP A 566 6.81 26.06 -26.58
N TRP A 567 6.19 26.38 -25.44
CA TRP A 567 6.89 26.50 -24.17
C TRP A 567 7.12 25.12 -23.54
N PRO A 568 8.32 24.84 -22.97
CA PRO A 568 9.52 25.67 -22.95
C PRO A 568 10.32 25.56 -24.26
N SER A 569 10.82 26.69 -24.75
CA SER A 569 11.55 26.79 -26.03
C SER A 569 13.04 26.53 -25.87
N ASN A 570 13.64 27.06 -24.80
CA ASN A 570 15.08 27.01 -24.53
C ASN A 570 15.42 26.15 -23.31
N GLY A 571 14.50 26.01 -22.34
CA GLY A 571 14.73 25.20 -21.14
C GLY A 571 15.63 25.86 -20.10
N GLN A 572 15.64 27.20 -20.02
CA GLN A 572 16.33 27.95 -18.97
C GLN A 572 15.58 27.82 -17.64
N ILE A 573 16.28 27.51 -16.54
CA ILE A 573 15.69 27.39 -15.20
C ILE A 573 16.32 28.44 -14.28
N THR A 574 15.50 29.25 -13.61
CA THR A 574 15.98 30.27 -12.67
C THR A 574 15.29 30.12 -11.31
N PHE A 575 16.10 29.97 -10.27
CA PHE A 575 15.66 30.01 -8.88
C PHE A 575 15.95 31.40 -8.29
N LYS A 576 14.91 32.10 -7.81
CA LYS A 576 15.03 33.42 -7.17
C LYS A 576 14.55 33.36 -5.73
N ASN A 577 15.47 33.39 -4.77
CA ASN A 577 15.21 33.29 -3.33
C ASN A 577 14.27 32.12 -2.99
N MET A 578 14.48 30.97 -3.63
CA MET A 578 13.58 29.83 -3.47
C MET A 578 13.89 29.10 -2.15
N SER A 579 12.85 28.88 -1.34
CA SER A 579 12.93 28.07 -0.13
C SER A 579 11.80 27.03 -0.13
N LEU A 580 12.06 25.84 0.40
CA LEU A 580 11.08 24.76 0.45
C LEU A 580 10.90 24.26 1.87
N CYS A 581 9.64 24.13 2.29
CA CYS A 581 9.26 23.52 3.56
C CYS A 581 8.23 22.43 3.29
N TYR A 582 8.42 21.25 3.88
CA TYR A 582 7.42 20.19 3.84
C TYR A 582 6.31 20.47 4.84
N GLU A 583 5.10 20.01 4.53
CA GLU A 583 3.92 20.21 5.37
C GLU A 583 4.12 19.53 6.74
N GLY A 584 3.91 20.28 7.83
CA GLY A 584 4.18 19.83 9.20
C GLY A 584 5.63 20.02 9.70
N SER A 585 6.55 20.49 8.85
CA SER A 585 7.89 20.93 9.29
C SER A 585 7.92 22.44 9.50
N ASP A 586 8.43 22.90 10.64
CA ASP A 586 8.69 24.33 10.89
C ASP A 586 10.01 24.82 10.27
N LYS A 587 10.90 23.89 9.85
CA LYS A 587 12.23 24.22 9.33
C LYS A 587 12.29 24.06 7.82
N PRO A 588 12.75 25.09 7.08
CA PRO A 588 12.95 24.99 5.64
C PRO A 588 14.11 24.03 5.32
N VAL A 589 13.85 23.10 4.41
CA VAL A 589 14.84 22.13 3.90
C VAL A 589 15.72 22.75 2.85
N LEU A 590 15.17 23.64 2.02
CA LEU A 590 15.92 24.48 1.08
C LEU A 590 15.79 25.93 1.51
N LYS A 591 16.89 26.68 1.48
CA LYS A 591 16.96 28.05 2.01
C LYS A 591 17.54 29.00 0.97
N ASN A 592 16.72 29.95 0.54
CA ASN A 592 17.10 31.08 -0.32
C ASN A 592 18.01 30.71 -1.50
N LEU A 593 17.64 29.66 -2.24
CA LEU A 593 18.37 29.24 -3.42
C LEU A 593 18.30 30.33 -4.50
N LEU A 594 19.48 30.76 -4.96
CA LEU A 594 19.64 31.77 -6.00
C LEU A 594 20.63 31.25 -7.05
N CYS A 595 20.11 30.70 -8.14
CA CYS A 595 20.93 30.23 -9.25
C CYS A 595 20.16 30.22 -10.57
N THR A 596 20.89 30.34 -11.67
CA THR A 596 20.36 30.27 -13.04
C THR A 596 21.10 29.18 -13.80
N ILE A 597 20.35 28.28 -14.41
CA ILE A 597 20.82 27.21 -15.29
C ILE A 597 20.51 27.65 -16.73
N LYS A 598 21.54 27.65 -17.59
CA LYS A 598 21.44 28.12 -18.97
C LYS A 598 20.73 27.08 -19.87
N PRO A 599 20.16 27.50 -21.01
CA PRO A 599 19.64 26.58 -22.02
C PRO A 599 20.67 25.54 -22.45
N GLY A 600 20.26 24.27 -22.55
CA GLY A 600 21.13 23.17 -23.01
C GLY A 600 22.26 22.80 -22.03
N GLU A 601 22.28 23.40 -20.84
CA GLU A 601 23.33 23.18 -19.84
C GLU A 601 23.12 21.88 -19.06
N LYS A 602 24.18 21.08 -18.92
CA LYS A 602 24.20 19.86 -18.11
C LYS A 602 24.73 20.17 -16.73
N VAL A 603 23.88 20.14 -15.71
CA VAL A 603 24.23 20.47 -14.33
C VAL A 603 24.18 19.25 -13.43
N GLY A 604 25.30 18.93 -12.78
CA GLY A 604 25.39 17.91 -11.75
C GLY A 604 25.04 18.49 -10.37
N ILE A 605 24.22 17.82 -9.58
CA ILE A 605 23.84 18.23 -8.22
C ILE A 605 24.40 17.22 -7.22
N VAL A 606 25.24 17.70 -6.31
CA VAL A 606 25.88 16.89 -5.27
C VAL A 606 25.71 17.47 -3.89
N GLY A 607 25.82 16.61 -2.89
CA GLY A 607 25.69 16.98 -1.49
C GLY A 607 25.54 15.73 -0.63
N ARG A 608 25.76 15.89 0.67
CA ARG A 608 25.55 14.80 1.64
C ARG A 608 24.10 14.29 1.58
N THR A 609 23.86 13.07 2.06
CA THR A 609 22.50 12.58 2.26
C THR A 609 21.77 13.54 3.21
N GLY A 610 20.55 13.94 2.86
CA GLY A 610 19.80 14.96 3.61
C GLY A 610 20.15 16.42 3.29
N ALA A 611 21.04 16.71 2.34
CA ALA A 611 21.39 18.10 1.97
C ALA A 611 20.30 18.85 1.16
N GLY A 612 19.19 18.18 0.81
CA GLY A 612 18.08 18.79 0.04
C GLY A 612 18.09 18.53 -1.47
N LYS A 613 18.89 17.57 -1.97
CA LYS A 613 19.00 17.25 -3.42
C LYS A 613 17.64 16.92 -4.06
N SER A 614 16.95 15.89 -3.56
CA SER A 614 15.62 15.50 -4.05
C SER A 614 14.54 16.54 -3.77
N SER A 615 14.75 17.41 -2.78
CA SER A 615 13.86 18.55 -2.51
C SER A 615 13.88 19.58 -3.64
N ILE A 616 14.98 19.73 -4.39
CA ILE A 616 15.01 20.59 -5.58
C ILE A 616 14.09 20.02 -6.67
N ILE A 617 14.09 18.69 -6.86
CA ILE A 617 13.16 18.02 -7.78
C ILE A 617 11.71 18.26 -7.34
N SER A 618 11.43 18.08 -6.04
CA SER A 618 10.09 18.35 -5.48
C SER A 618 9.61 19.78 -5.76
N ALA A 619 10.50 20.77 -5.60
CA ALA A 619 10.18 22.17 -5.90
C ALA A 619 9.95 22.40 -7.41
N LEU A 620 10.78 21.80 -8.28
CA LEU A 620 10.68 21.96 -9.74
C LEU A 620 9.38 21.35 -10.31
N PHE A 621 8.99 20.17 -9.83
CA PHE A 621 7.74 19.50 -10.23
C PHE A 621 6.51 20.01 -9.46
N ARG A 622 6.70 20.97 -8.54
CA ARG A 622 5.68 21.46 -7.59
C ARG A 622 4.94 20.29 -6.93
N MET A 623 5.69 19.32 -6.42
CA MET A 623 5.18 18.22 -5.59
C MET A 623 4.92 18.71 -4.16
N SER A 624 5.74 19.65 -3.70
CA SER A 624 5.50 20.52 -2.55
C SER A 624 5.65 21.96 -3.01
N GLU A 625 4.78 22.85 -2.54
CA GLU A 625 4.78 24.25 -3.03
C GLU A 625 5.97 25.03 -2.48
N PRO A 626 6.89 25.52 -3.34
CA PRO A 626 8.03 26.31 -2.88
C PRO A 626 7.61 27.73 -2.50
N THR A 627 8.33 28.32 -1.56
CA THR A 627 8.31 29.77 -1.30
C THR A 627 9.41 30.45 -2.14
N GLY A 628 9.21 31.71 -2.51
CA GLY A 628 10.03 32.36 -3.56
C GLY A 628 9.53 32.05 -4.98
N VAL A 629 10.39 32.21 -5.98
CA VAL A 629 10.02 32.10 -7.41
C VAL A 629 10.91 31.07 -8.11
N VAL A 630 10.28 30.19 -8.90
CA VAL A 630 10.93 29.24 -9.81
C VAL A 630 10.43 29.53 -11.21
N GLU A 631 11.31 30.02 -12.09
CA GLU A 631 10.98 30.39 -13.46
C GLU A 631 11.56 29.39 -14.46
N VAL A 632 10.76 29.04 -15.47
CA VAL A 632 11.19 28.27 -16.64
C VAL A 632 10.95 29.12 -17.89
N ASP A 633 12.03 29.42 -18.63
CA ASP A 633 12.04 30.38 -19.77
C ASP A 633 11.38 31.74 -19.42
N GLY A 634 11.58 32.22 -18.20
CA GLY A 634 11.07 33.50 -17.71
C GLY A 634 9.60 33.49 -17.25
N VAL A 635 8.93 32.35 -17.31
CA VAL A 635 7.55 32.18 -16.80
C VAL A 635 7.58 31.54 -15.41
N ASP A 636 6.89 32.14 -14.43
CA ASP A 636 6.78 31.58 -13.07
C ASP A 636 5.94 30.30 -13.09
N THR A 637 6.54 29.20 -12.63
CA THR A 637 5.89 27.89 -12.52
C THR A 637 4.64 27.90 -11.66
N LYS A 638 4.49 28.85 -10.71
CA LYS A 638 3.27 29.00 -9.88
C LYS A 638 2.05 29.46 -10.68
N THR A 639 2.26 30.19 -11.76
CA THR A 639 1.19 30.70 -12.61
C THR A 639 0.69 29.69 -13.65
N ILE A 640 1.28 28.48 -13.71
CA ILE A 640 0.93 27.45 -14.70
C ILE A 640 0.22 26.28 -14.00
N GLY A 641 -0.76 25.69 -14.69
CA GLY A 641 -1.40 24.44 -14.25
C GLY A 641 -0.41 23.28 -14.16
N LEU A 642 -0.56 22.42 -13.16
CA LEU A 642 0.41 21.36 -12.87
C LEU A 642 0.60 20.35 -14.01
N HIS A 643 -0.46 20.03 -14.76
CA HIS A 643 -0.38 19.09 -15.89
C HIS A 643 0.38 19.70 -17.07
N GLU A 644 0.20 21.00 -17.32
CA GLU A 644 0.94 21.74 -18.35
C GLU A 644 2.43 21.81 -18.02
N LEU A 645 2.78 22.08 -16.76
CA LEU A 645 4.17 22.08 -16.27
C LEU A 645 4.80 20.67 -16.34
N ARG A 646 4.18 19.69 -15.69
CA ARG A 646 4.75 18.34 -15.52
C ARG A 646 4.80 17.54 -16.83
N ARG A 647 3.97 17.89 -17.84
CA ARG A 647 4.05 17.26 -19.17
C ARG A 647 5.33 17.68 -19.93
N ARG A 648 5.85 18.89 -19.67
CA ARG A 648 6.99 19.51 -20.36
C ARG A 648 8.36 19.24 -19.73
N ILE A 649 8.40 18.50 -18.63
CA ILE A 649 9.63 18.11 -17.94
C ILE A 649 9.68 16.58 -17.89
N SER A 650 10.77 15.99 -18.36
CA SER A 650 11.00 14.54 -18.27
C SER A 650 11.81 14.20 -17.02
N ILE A 651 11.47 13.11 -16.36
CA ILE A 651 12.20 12.59 -15.18
C ILE A 651 12.55 11.13 -15.37
N ILE A 652 13.78 10.77 -14.97
CA ILE A 652 14.22 9.40 -14.77
C ILE A 652 14.45 9.22 -13.27
N PRO A 653 13.54 8.53 -12.56
CA PRO A 653 13.59 8.39 -11.11
C PRO A 653 14.67 7.40 -10.66
N GLN A 654 14.98 7.45 -9.36
CA GLN A 654 15.91 6.52 -8.69
C GLN A 654 15.38 5.08 -8.69
N GLU A 655 14.08 4.91 -8.43
CA GLU A 655 13.39 3.63 -8.51
C GLU A 655 12.53 3.57 -9.77
N PRO A 656 12.87 2.73 -10.76
CA PRO A 656 12.10 2.65 -12.00
C PRO A 656 10.78 1.90 -11.77
N VAL A 657 9.66 2.62 -11.90
CA VAL A 657 8.32 2.05 -11.75
C VAL A 657 7.77 1.60 -13.10
N VAL A 658 7.39 0.32 -13.17
CA VAL A 658 6.69 -0.29 -14.31
C VAL A 658 5.32 -0.79 -13.82
N PHE A 659 4.27 -0.36 -14.51
CA PHE A 659 2.90 -0.75 -14.20
C PHE A 659 2.55 -2.08 -14.84
N THR A 660 1.65 -2.84 -14.21
CA THR A 660 1.08 -4.03 -14.84
C THR A 660 0.29 -3.65 -16.09
N GLY A 661 0.59 -4.29 -17.22
CA GLY A 661 -0.02 -3.98 -18.51
C GLY A 661 0.94 -4.26 -19.65
N THR A 662 0.62 -3.80 -20.87
CA THR A 662 1.48 -4.04 -22.03
C THR A 662 2.73 -3.16 -22.02
N VAL A 663 3.78 -3.56 -22.74
CA VAL A 663 4.97 -2.71 -22.98
C VAL A 663 4.53 -1.37 -23.59
N ARG A 664 3.65 -1.40 -24.59
CA ARG A 664 3.04 -0.21 -25.20
C ARG A 664 2.41 0.70 -24.17
N ARG A 665 1.51 0.20 -23.32
CA ARG A 665 0.81 1.02 -22.32
C ARG A 665 1.75 1.60 -21.27
N ASN A 666 2.88 0.95 -21.01
CA ASN A 666 3.91 1.46 -20.11
C ASN A 666 4.74 2.58 -20.74
N LEU A 667 5.02 2.53 -22.04
CA LEU A 667 5.78 3.56 -22.76
C LEU A 667 4.90 4.75 -23.15
N ASP A 668 3.69 4.46 -23.61
CA ASP A 668 2.68 5.43 -24.05
C ASP A 668 1.29 5.08 -23.48
N PRO A 669 0.98 5.55 -22.26
CA PRO A 669 -0.32 5.32 -21.63
C PRO A 669 -1.50 5.99 -22.34
N PHE A 670 -1.24 7.02 -23.15
CA PHE A 670 -2.25 7.87 -23.77
C PHE A 670 -2.48 7.57 -25.25
N ALA A 671 -1.70 6.65 -25.83
CA ALA A 671 -1.73 6.28 -27.24
C ALA A 671 -1.52 7.50 -28.17
N GLU A 672 -0.57 8.38 -27.81
CA GLU A 672 -0.20 9.57 -28.57
C GLU A 672 0.84 9.27 -29.67
N PHE A 673 1.60 8.17 -29.56
CA PHE A 673 2.71 7.84 -30.44
C PHE A 673 2.41 6.63 -31.33
N THR A 674 3.02 6.63 -32.52
CA THR A 674 2.93 5.50 -33.46
C THR A 674 3.89 4.38 -33.08
N ASP A 675 3.59 3.14 -33.48
CA ASP A 675 4.45 1.96 -33.25
C ASP A 675 5.87 2.17 -33.76
N SER A 676 6.04 2.89 -34.88
CA SER A 676 7.36 3.20 -35.43
C SER A 676 8.18 4.06 -34.47
N GLN A 677 7.57 5.07 -33.84
CA GLN A 677 8.24 5.93 -32.87
C GLN A 677 8.58 5.17 -31.58
N ILE A 678 7.68 4.27 -31.15
CA ILE A 678 7.92 3.41 -29.97
C ILE A 678 9.10 2.47 -30.24
N TRP A 679 9.16 1.84 -31.42
CA TRP A 679 10.28 0.98 -31.81
C TRP A 679 11.60 1.75 -31.96
N GLU A 680 11.56 2.97 -32.49
CA GLU A 680 12.74 3.83 -32.56
C GLU A 680 13.27 4.16 -31.16
N ALA A 681 12.40 4.52 -30.21
CA ALA A 681 12.81 4.75 -28.82
C ALA A 681 13.36 3.47 -28.14
N LEU A 682 12.83 2.30 -28.47
CA LEU A 682 13.33 1.00 -27.98
C LEU A 682 14.68 0.61 -28.60
N ASP A 683 14.95 1.00 -29.85
CA ASP A 683 16.25 0.81 -30.49
C ASP A 683 17.33 1.65 -29.80
N GLU A 684 17.02 2.91 -29.54
CA GLU A 684 17.94 3.88 -28.90
C GLU A 684 18.28 3.52 -27.45
N THR A 685 17.42 2.73 -26.80
CA THR A 685 17.65 2.17 -25.46
C THR A 685 18.14 0.73 -25.48
N GLN A 686 18.39 0.15 -26.66
CA GLN A 686 18.78 -1.25 -26.87
C GLN A 686 17.81 -2.29 -26.28
N LEU A 687 16.56 -1.90 -25.98
CA LEU A 687 15.53 -2.80 -25.48
C LEU A 687 14.78 -3.55 -26.59
N ARG A 688 15.03 -3.24 -27.86
CA ARG A 688 14.34 -3.86 -29.00
C ARG A 688 14.37 -5.39 -28.95
N HIS A 689 15.51 -5.99 -28.62
CA HIS A 689 15.65 -7.44 -28.55
C HIS A 689 14.80 -8.04 -27.44
N THR A 690 14.91 -7.48 -26.22
CA THR A 690 14.14 -7.91 -25.05
C THR A 690 12.63 -7.82 -25.29
N VAL A 691 12.17 -6.76 -25.96
CA VAL A 691 10.75 -6.61 -26.30
C VAL A 691 10.33 -7.58 -27.41
N ASN A 692 11.19 -7.87 -28.38
CA ASN A 692 10.89 -8.87 -29.42
C ASN A 692 10.80 -10.31 -28.88
N GLU A 693 11.50 -10.62 -27.79
CA GLU A 693 11.42 -11.92 -27.10
C GLU A 693 10.12 -12.10 -26.31
N LEU A 694 9.44 -11.01 -25.95
CA LEU A 694 8.16 -11.09 -25.27
C LEU A 694 7.06 -11.59 -26.21
N PRO A 695 6.19 -12.51 -25.75
CA PRO A 695 5.05 -12.94 -26.53
C PRO A 695 4.10 -11.77 -26.75
N GLY A 696 3.88 -11.38 -28.01
CA GLY A 696 3.09 -10.20 -28.37
C GLY A 696 3.88 -8.91 -28.56
N GLN A 697 5.22 -8.94 -28.42
CA GLN A 697 6.11 -7.80 -28.62
C GLN A 697 5.67 -6.55 -27.83
N LEU A 698 5.24 -5.48 -28.50
CA LEU A 698 4.71 -4.26 -27.86
C LEU A 698 3.46 -4.52 -27.02
N ASP A 699 2.67 -5.53 -27.38
CA ASP A 699 1.47 -5.94 -26.65
C ASP A 699 1.77 -7.05 -25.62
N GLY A 700 3.05 -7.39 -25.42
CA GLY A 700 3.47 -8.32 -24.38
C GLY A 700 3.22 -7.76 -22.98
N GLU A 701 2.76 -8.62 -22.06
CA GLU A 701 2.43 -8.23 -20.69
C GLU A 701 3.69 -8.07 -19.81
N LEU A 702 3.78 -6.93 -19.13
CA LEU A 702 4.71 -6.66 -18.05
C LEU A 702 4.03 -6.95 -16.71
N SER A 703 4.74 -7.67 -15.83
CA SER A 703 4.24 -8.01 -14.50
C SER A 703 4.31 -6.80 -13.55
N GLU A 704 3.65 -6.91 -12.39
CA GLU A 704 3.67 -5.87 -11.36
C GLU A 704 5.10 -5.50 -10.96
N GLY A 705 5.40 -4.19 -10.96
CA GLY A 705 6.75 -3.67 -10.67
C GLY A 705 7.81 -4.04 -11.72
N GLY A 706 7.40 -4.62 -12.86
CA GLY A 706 8.30 -5.14 -13.89
C GLY A 706 9.12 -6.35 -13.42
N GLY A 707 8.53 -7.26 -12.63
CA GLY A 707 9.23 -8.45 -12.12
C GLY A 707 9.76 -9.41 -13.20
N ASN A 708 9.35 -9.24 -14.46
CA ASN A 708 9.89 -9.94 -15.63
C ASN A 708 11.06 -9.20 -16.31
N LEU A 709 11.49 -8.06 -15.76
CA LEU A 709 12.60 -7.24 -16.25
C LEU A 709 13.66 -7.10 -15.16
N SER A 710 14.93 -7.09 -15.56
CA SER A 710 16.02 -6.75 -14.65
C SER A 710 15.92 -5.28 -14.18
N VAL A 711 16.60 -4.92 -13.10
CA VAL A 711 16.66 -3.52 -12.62
C VAL A 711 17.15 -2.58 -13.73
N GLY A 712 18.21 -2.96 -14.44
CA GLY A 712 18.75 -2.19 -15.57
C GLY A 712 17.75 -2.05 -16.72
N GLN A 713 17.03 -3.12 -17.08
CA GLN A 713 16.00 -3.06 -18.12
C GLN A 713 14.84 -2.15 -17.74
N ARG A 714 14.40 -2.16 -16.47
CA ARG A 714 13.38 -1.22 -15.97
C ARG A 714 13.84 0.24 -16.07
N GLN A 715 15.12 0.50 -15.84
CA GLN A 715 15.71 1.82 -16.03
C GLN A 715 15.70 2.25 -17.49
N LEU A 716 16.06 1.34 -18.40
CA LEU A 716 16.02 1.57 -19.85
C LEU A 716 14.59 1.84 -20.35
N VAL A 717 13.56 1.21 -19.76
CA VAL A 717 12.15 1.52 -20.05
C VAL A 717 11.82 2.97 -19.65
N CYS A 718 12.33 3.43 -18.51
CA CYS A 718 12.16 4.83 -18.10
C CYS A 718 12.90 5.81 -19.02
N LEU A 719 14.08 5.44 -19.50
CA LEU A 719 14.82 6.20 -20.50
C LEU A 719 14.06 6.27 -21.83
N ALA A 720 13.46 5.16 -22.28
CA ALA A 720 12.64 5.14 -23.49
C ALA A 720 11.42 6.07 -23.37
N ARG A 721 10.76 6.13 -22.20
CA ARG A 721 9.67 7.09 -21.92
C ARG A 721 10.15 8.54 -22.04
N ALA A 722 11.36 8.84 -21.56
CA ALA A 722 11.93 10.19 -21.64
C ALA A 722 12.25 10.59 -23.08
N ILE A 723 12.77 9.65 -23.89
CA ILE A 723 13.07 9.86 -25.32
C ILE A 723 11.78 10.12 -26.11
N LEU A 724 10.72 9.34 -25.87
CA LEU A 724 9.44 9.52 -26.57
C LEU A 724 8.82 10.90 -26.36
N ARG A 725 8.99 11.48 -25.17
CA ARG A 725 8.42 12.80 -24.84
C ARG A 725 9.21 13.98 -25.41
N ASP A 726 10.48 13.80 -25.76
CA ASP A 726 11.37 14.83 -26.33
C ASP A 726 11.27 16.23 -25.66
N ASN A 727 11.24 16.23 -24.33
CA ASN A 727 11.17 17.47 -23.55
C ASN A 727 12.53 18.17 -23.45
N LYS A 728 12.53 19.52 -23.47
CA LYS A 728 13.76 20.33 -23.36
C LYS A 728 14.44 20.29 -21.99
N ILE A 729 13.75 19.81 -20.97
CA ILE A 729 14.28 19.68 -19.60
C ILE A 729 14.20 18.22 -19.19
N LEU A 730 15.35 17.66 -18.80
CA LEU A 730 15.48 16.30 -18.29
C LEU A 730 16.05 16.32 -16.88
N VAL A 731 15.42 15.59 -15.96
CA VAL A 731 15.88 15.40 -14.59
C VAL A 731 16.25 13.94 -14.37
N LEU A 732 17.48 13.69 -13.95
CA LEU A 732 18.02 12.37 -13.62
C LEU A 732 18.21 12.30 -12.11
N ASP A 733 17.41 11.47 -11.43
CA ASP A 733 17.51 11.27 -9.99
C ASP A 733 18.19 9.93 -9.73
N GLU A 734 19.52 9.93 -9.56
CA GLU A 734 20.30 8.73 -9.22
C GLU A 734 20.04 7.50 -10.13
N ALA A 735 19.77 7.76 -11.41
CA ALA A 735 19.32 6.78 -12.38
C ALA A 735 20.23 5.55 -12.57
N THR A 736 21.46 5.55 -12.04
CA THR A 736 22.46 4.49 -12.26
C THR A 736 22.98 3.87 -10.96
N ALA A 737 22.32 4.15 -9.83
CA ALA A 737 22.75 3.64 -8.51
C ALA A 737 22.68 2.10 -8.41
N ASN A 738 21.64 1.49 -8.99
CA ASN A 738 21.31 0.06 -8.86
C ASN A 738 21.52 -0.73 -10.17
N VAL A 739 22.36 -0.21 -11.06
CA VAL A 739 22.58 -0.73 -12.41
C VAL A 739 24.03 -1.17 -12.56
N ASP A 740 24.26 -2.24 -13.33
CA ASP A 740 25.59 -2.77 -13.63
C ASP A 740 26.41 -1.77 -14.48
N LEU A 741 27.75 -1.92 -14.46
CA LEU A 741 28.67 -1.00 -15.14
C LEU A 741 28.43 -0.89 -16.65
N HIS A 742 28.00 -1.99 -17.30
CA HIS A 742 27.76 -1.99 -18.75
C HIS A 742 26.48 -1.20 -19.08
N THR A 743 25.39 -1.50 -18.37
CA THR A 743 24.11 -0.78 -18.57
C THR A 743 24.22 0.69 -18.14
N ASP A 744 25.01 1.03 -17.11
CA ASP A 744 25.31 2.43 -16.72
C ASP A 744 25.99 3.18 -17.87
N ALA A 745 27.02 2.59 -18.48
CA ALA A 745 27.71 3.18 -19.62
C ALA A 745 26.77 3.39 -20.82
N LEU A 746 25.88 2.43 -21.10
CA LEU A 746 24.87 2.55 -22.13
C LEU A 746 23.91 3.73 -21.87
N ILE A 747 23.35 3.80 -20.66
CA ILE A 747 22.45 4.89 -20.26
C ILE A 747 23.15 6.25 -20.43
N GLN A 748 24.39 6.37 -19.97
CA GLN A 748 25.18 7.61 -20.10
C GLN A 748 25.44 7.98 -21.57
N GLN A 749 25.74 7.00 -22.42
CA GLN A 749 25.97 7.23 -23.86
C GLN A 749 24.69 7.72 -24.55
N THR A 750 23.57 7.05 -24.30
CA THR A 750 22.26 7.46 -24.87
C THR A 750 21.88 8.86 -24.38
N ILE A 751 22.12 9.18 -23.10
CA ILE A 751 21.85 10.52 -22.54
C ILE A 751 22.67 11.59 -23.28
N ARG A 752 23.97 11.34 -23.49
CA ARG A 752 24.86 12.30 -24.17
C ARG A 752 24.44 12.58 -25.61
N HIS A 753 24.02 11.54 -26.33
CA HIS A 753 23.67 11.64 -27.74
C HIS A 753 22.27 12.24 -27.96
N LYS A 754 21.24 11.71 -27.29
CA LYS A 754 19.85 12.14 -27.52
C LYS A 754 19.47 13.44 -26.84
N PHE A 755 20.02 13.72 -25.67
CA PHE A 755 19.70 14.93 -24.90
C PHE A 755 20.81 15.98 -25.00
N ALA A 756 21.51 16.03 -26.14
CA ALA A 756 22.58 17.00 -26.37
C ALA A 756 22.09 18.46 -26.29
N ASN A 757 20.90 18.73 -26.84
CA ASN A 757 20.30 20.07 -26.89
C ASN A 757 19.29 20.33 -25.75
N CYS A 758 19.28 19.48 -24.72
CA CYS A 758 18.35 19.59 -23.59
C CYS A 758 19.10 20.06 -22.34
N THR A 759 18.43 20.81 -21.49
CA THR A 759 18.93 21.13 -20.16
C THR A 759 18.80 19.88 -19.28
N VAL A 760 19.91 19.36 -18.74
CA VAL A 760 19.93 18.11 -17.98
C VAL A 760 20.36 18.37 -16.54
N LEU A 761 19.49 18.04 -15.58
CA LEU A 761 19.80 18.09 -14.15
C LEU A 761 20.10 16.68 -13.65
N THR A 762 21.33 16.44 -13.19
CA THR A 762 21.78 15.11 -12.76
C THR A 762 22.07 15.09 -11.27
N ILE A 763 21.22 14.46 -10.48
CA ILE A 763 21.50 14.12 -9.08
C ILE A 763 22.26 12.80 -9.07
N ALA A 764 23.45 12.78 -8.48
CA ALA A 764 24.22 11.54 -8.37
C ALA A 764 25.00 11.45 -7.05
N HIS A 765 25.09 10.23 -6.53
CA HIS A 765 26.02 9.88 -5.46
C HIS A 765 27.39 9.44 -5.98
N ARG A 766 27.49 9.06 -7.27
CA ARG A 766 28.77 8.71 -7.92
C ARG A 766 29.36 9.95 -8.58
N LEU A 767 30.53 10.40 -8.12
CA LEU A 767 31.18 11.59 -8.68
C LEU A 767 31.62 11.40 -10.15
N ASN A 768 31.85 10.15 -10.60
CA ASN A 768 32.20 9.86 -12.00
C ASN A 768 31.09 10.25 -12.99
N THR A 769 29.81 10.19 -12.60
CA THR A 769 28.70 10.45 -13.53
C THR A 769 28.46 11.94 -13.76
N ILE A 770 28.96 12.79 -12.87
CA ILE A 770 28.76 14.25 -12.90
C ILE A 770 30.02 15.03 -13.28
N ILE A 771 31.19 14.37 -13.30
CA ILE A 771 32.46 15.05 -13.57
C ILE A 771 32.51 15.63 -14.99
N ASP A 772 31.74 15.04 -15.89
CA ASP A 772 31.58 15.46 -17.28
C ASP A 772 30.45 16.48 -17.46
N CYS A 773 29.77 16.94 -16.39
CA CYS A 773 28.76 18.01 -16.48
C CYS A 773 29.38 19.38 -16.78
N ASP A 774 28.59 20.30 -17.34
CA ASP A 774 29.01 21.67 -17.67
C ASP A 774 29.28 22.47 -16.40
N ARG A 775 28.40 22.33 -15.41
CA ARG A 775 28.60 22.83 -14.05
C ARG A 775 28.15 21.83 -13.01
N VAL A 776 28.69 21.98 -11.80
CA VAL A 776 28.30 21.21 -10.62
C VAL A 776 27.82 22.16 -9.53
N LEU A 777 26.65 21.86 -8.98
CA LEU A 777 26.01 22.55 -7.87
C LEU A 777 26.19 21.71 -6.60
N VAL A 778 26.89 22.26 -5.62
CA VAL A 778 27.15 21.61 -4.32
C VAL A 778 26.18 22.16 -3.28
N LEU A 779 25.37 21.28 -2.72
CA LEU A 779 24.42 21.57 -1.64
C LEU A 779 24.95 21.06 -0.30
N ASP A 780 24.80 21.89 0.73
CA ASP A 780 24.94 21.49 2.11
C ASP A 780 23.86 22.16 2.98
N ALA A 781 23.23 21.40 3.87
CA ALA A 781 22.18 21.87 4.79
C ALA A 781 21.09 22.79 4.18
N GLY A 782 20.75 22.56 2.91
CA GLY A 782 19.71 23.31 2.18
C GLY A 782 20.18 24.56 1.43
N GLU A 783 21.48 24.86 1.43
CA GLU A 783 22.07 26.06 0.82
C GLU A 783 23.07 25.66 -0.29
N ILE A 784 23.22 26.55 -1.29
CA ILE A 784 24.21 26.37 -2.37
C ILE A 784 25.57 26.84 -1.87
N MET A 785 26.53 25.93 -1.76
CA MET A 785 27.88 26.23 -1.31
C MET A 785 28.80 26.60 -2.48
N GLU A 786 28.69 25.86 -3.58
CA GLU A 786 29.52 26.05 -4.77
C GLU A 786 28.69 25.80 -6.03
N PHE A 787 28.93 26.61 -7.07
CA PHE A 787 28.28 26.43 -8.37
C PHE A 787 29.18 26.90 -9.50
N ASP A 788 29.90 25.97 -10.14
CA ASP A 788 30.83 26.28 -11.22
C ASP A 788 31.21 25.02 -12.02
N ALA A 789 32.06 25.16 -13.04
CA ALA A 789 32.61 24.04 -13.79
C ALA A 789 33.43 23.10 -12.87
N PRO A 790 33.34 21.76 -13.05
CA PRO A 790 34.02 20.79 -12.19
C PRO A 790 35.51 21.05 -11.99
N PHE A 791 36.22 21.39 -13.08
CA PHE A 791 37.66 21.68 -13.04
C PHE A 791 37.98 22.92 -12.19
N ALA A 792 37.17 23.98 -12.29
CA ALA A 792 37.33 25.19 -11.49
C ALA A 792 37.07 24.93 -10.00
N LEU A 793 36.05 24.12 -9.68
CA LEU A 793 35.76 23.73 -8.29
C LEU A 793 36.87 22.88 -7.66
N LEU A 794 37.47 21.97 -8.44
CA LEU A 794 38.59 21.16 -7.98
C LEU A 794 39.85 21.98 -7.72
N GLN A 795 40.08 23.06 -8.49
CA GLN A 795 41.19 23.98 -8.24
C GLN A 795 41.02 24.82 -6.97
N ARG A 796 39.78 25.18 -6.62
CA ARG A 796 39.45 25.95 -5.40
C ARG A 796 39.74 25.17 -4.10
N LYS A 797 39.83 23.83 -4.18
CA LYS A 797 40.12 22.93 -3.04
C LYS A 797 39.19 23.11 -1.83
N ALA A 798 37.92 23.42 -2.08
CA ALA A 798 36.89 23.64 -1.06
C ALA A 798 35.96 22.41 -0.90
N TYR A 799 34.64 22.57 -0.96
CA TYR A 799 33.65 21.50 -0.65
C TYR A 799 33.65 20.38 -1.69
N PHE A 800 33.64 20.71 -2.98
CA PHE A 800 33.66 19.68 -4.04
C PHE A 800 34.95 18.84 -4.00
N TYR A 801 36.10 19.49 -3.78
CA TYR A 801 37.38 18.81 -3.65
C TYR A 801 37.43 17.91 -2.40
N ASP A 802 36.86 18.33 -1.26
CA ASP A 802 36.79 17.48 -0.07
C ASP A 802 35.92 16.22 -0.31
N MET A 803 34.86 16.33 -1.11
CA MET A 803 34.07 15.16 -1.53
C MET A 803 34.89 14.22 -2.42
N CYS A 804 35.64 14.73 -3.41
CA CYS A 804 36.53 13.89 -4.23
C CYS A 804 37.64 13.27 -3.39
N ARG A 805 38.20 13.97 -2.41
CA ARG A 805 39.25 13.42 -1.54
C ARG A 805 38.76 12.23 -0.72
N LYS A 806 37.48 12.24 -0.31
CA LYS A 806 36.86 11.16 0.46
C LYS A 806 36.65 9.87 -0.33
N THR A 807 36.69 9.90 -1.67
CA THR A 807 36.61 8.68 -2.49
C THR A 807 37.94 7.94 -2.61
N GLY A 808 39.01 8.47 -2.01
CA GLY A 808 40.36 7.87 -2.03
C GLY A 808 41.32 8.62 -2.96
N ARG A 809 42.63 8.52 -2.68
CA ARG A 809 43.67 9.29 -3.41
C ARG A 809 43.73 8.96 -4.91
N GLU A 810 43.65 7.69 -5.27
CA GLU A 810 43.72 7.26 -6.68
C GLU A 810 42.50 7.72 -7.47
N MET A 811 41.30 7.49 -6.94
CA MET A 811 40.05 7.93 -7.57
C MET A 811 39.96 9.46 -7.65
N CYS A 812 40.41 10.18 -6.62
CA CYS A 812 40.46 11.65 -6.64
C CYS A 812 41.37 12.17 -7.77
N ASN A 813 42.54 11.55 -7.98
CA ASN A 813 43.44 11.93 -9.06
C ASN A 813 42.83 11.63 -10.43
N HIS A 814 42.16 10.48 -10.57
CA HIS A 814 41.45 10.11 -11.78
C HIS A 814 40.33 11.11 -12.12
N LEU A 815 39.51 11.48 -11.14
CA LEU A 815 38.45 12.49 -11.28
C LEU A 815 39.00 13.86 -11.70
N ILE A 816 40.14 14.29 -11.13
CA ILE A 816 40.80 15.54 -11.52
C ILE A 816 41.25 15.50 -12.98
N GLN A 817 41.78 14.37 -13.42
CA GLN A 817 42.22 14.19 -14.80
C GLN A 817 41.03 14.19 -15.77
N MET A 818 39.96 13.47 -15.45
CA MET A 818 38.71 13.49 -16.24
C MET A 818 38.14 14.91 -16.34
N ALA A 819 38.07 15.64 -15.22
CA ALA A 819 37.57 17.03 -15.22
C ALA A 819 38.43 17.95 -16.10
N LYS A 820 39.76 17.76 -16.10
CA LYS A 820 40.68 18.52 -16.94
C LYS A 820 40.47 18.22 -18.43
N GLU A 821 40.31 16.94 -18.78
CA GLU A 821 40.06 16.51 -20.17
C GLU A 821 38.70 16.99 -20.67
N ALA A 822 37.66 16.96 -19.83
CA ALA A 822 36.35 17.51 -20.16
C ALA A 822 36.40 19.03 -20.37
N HIS A 823 37.14 19.75 -19.52
CA HIS A 823 37.34 21.20 -19.65
C HIS A 823 38.10 21.58 -20.93
N LEU A 824 39.19 20.85 -21.26
CA LEU A 824 39.96 21.07 -22.49
C LEU A 824 39.15 20.77 -23.74
N ARG A 825 38.34 19.70 -23.74
CA ARG A 825 37.44 19.39 -24.85
C ARG A 825 36.50 20.55 -25.15
N ARG A 826 35.88 21.14 -24.12
CA ARG A 826 34.99 22.31 -24.27
C ARG A 826 35.72 23.55 -24.77
N TYR A 827 36.92 23.82 -24.23
CA TYR A 827 37.70 24.99 -24.63
C TYR A 827 38.08 24.94 -26.12
N ASN A 828 38.49 23.77 -26.61
CA ASN A 828 38.79 23.56 -28.03
C ASN A 828 37.55 23.63 -28.93
N THR A 829 36.34 23.35 -28.41
CA THR A 829 35.10 23.50 -29.20
C THR A 829 34.71 24.98 -29.32
N MET A 830 34.92 25.78 -28.26
CA MET A 830 34.66 27.22 -28.27
C MET A 830 35.63 28.01 -29.18
N GLU A 831 36.89 27.57 -29.34
CA GLU A 831 37.83 28.20 -30.28
C GLU A 831 37.49 27.91 -31.75
N MET A 832 36.87 26.77 -32.06
CA MET A 832 36.43 26.45 -33.42
C MET A 832 35.14 27.19 -33.83
N ASP A 833 34.20 27.39 -32.91
CA ASP A 833 32.96 28.14 -33.20
C ASP A 833 33.19 29.67 -33.26
N GLY A 834 34.35 30.16 -32.79
CA GLY A 834 34.73 31.58 -32.80
C GLY A 834 35.51 32.04 -34.03
N GLU A 835 35.88 31.14 -34.95
CA GLU A 835 36.57 31.48 -36.21
C GLU A 835 35.60 31.67 -37.41
N ASP A 836 34.30 31.46 -37.21
CA ASP A 836 33.24 31.64 -38.23
C ASP A 836 32.27 32.82 -37.95
N GLU A 837 32.63 33.77 -37.07
CA GLU A 837 31.94 35.09 -36.93
C GLU A 837 32.64 36.25 -37.67
#